data_AF-A0A7V1XIJ8-F1
#
_entry.id   AF-A0A7V1XIJ8-F1
#
_cell.length_a   1.000
_cell.length_b   1.000
_cell.length_c   1.000
_cell.angle_alpha   90.00
_cell.angle_beta   90.00
_cell.angle_gamma   90.00
#
_symmetry.space_group_name_H-M   'P 1'
#
loop_
_entity.id
_entity.type
_entity.pdbx_description
1 polymer ?
#
loop_
_entity_poly.entity_id
_entity_poly.type
_entity_poly.pdbx_seq_one_letter_code
_entity_poly.pdbx_strand_id
1 'polypeptide(L)'
;MKCFFSDSCVCSLSHGHSFRRRFIIETNSSNSFIGSSTMAEEWVRKLLLYYSTEKVYEKILHMNFFEIGIGFSSNPFLYFYKLRLLIMRTSIYIVLAVSAFSLTFMSVVSKKQNADLLILNATVYTVDDRNSIAEAIAIRGSRIVAVGSSKDIQNQFTSQNIIDAKGKTVIPGFIDAHAHLLGLGTALTELNLVGTTSAEEIVHLVAERVKQAKPGEWIRGRGWDQNDWGSETGEKPFPTAAMLDKISPNNPVILSRIDGHAIWVNTRAMNIASLQSDLSADVDGGKILRDAFGKPTGIFIDNAETIIRNAVPQYTRDEKLQMYQRAFDECLKYGITSVHDMGIDKDDFDIYKKLTEQRQLPVRVYAFALGDGDVWQELLKSGPYIDAIHYQFALRGIKLYVDGALGSRGAALIEPYSDEPEHRGLITTAPEKIRLLTEQALDKELQVATHAIGDRANRIVLDEYEQALQKFPFKAASARLRIEHAQVISRDDLPRFKKLNVIPSMQPTHCTSDMYWAQARLGPERILGAYAWRSLLDEGNIIASGSDFPVEHPNPLFGFYAAITRQDKHGIPRTADDVRQSFQLSADGISDPKKFENGWYADQKMTRQEALRSFTIWGAFAEFAANQKGSIEEGKLADIVILSNNIMTCEPKEILTTVVETTIVGGTIKYQRPDGMLSERR
;
A
#
# COMPACT_ATOMS: atom_id res chain seq x y z
N MET A 1 65.88 -7.55 -4.75
CA MET A 1 66.55 -7.30 -3.45
C MET A 1 65.60 -7.81 -2.37
N LYS A 2 65.79 -9.08 -1.96
CA LYS A 2 66.33 -9.53 -0.65
C LYS A 2 65.27 -9.41 0.45
N CYS A 3 64.87 -10.43 1.20
CA CYS A 3 65.23 -11.85 1.37
C CYS A 3 64.11 -12.46 2.27
N PHE A 4 63.48 -13.60 1.94
CA PHE A 4 63.78 -14.99 2.42
C PHE A 4 63.41 -15.23 3.92
N PHE A 5 62.77 -16.30 4.41
CA PHE A 5 62.61 -17.75 4.08
C PHE A 5 61.25 -18.25 4.69
N SER A 6 60.45 -19.13 4.07
CA SER A 6 60.44 -20.62 4.12
C SER A 6 60.24 -21.23 5.52
N ASP A 7 59.82 -22.47 5.75
CA ASP A 7 59.13 -23.53 5.01
C ASP A 7 58.82 -24.61 6.08
N SER A 8 57.75 -25.36 5.86
CA SER A 8 57.67 -26.83 6.01
C SER A 8 58.04 -27.58 7.32
N CYS A 9 57.04 -28.39 7.75
CA CYS A 9 57.12 -29.84 8.00
C CYS A 9 57.56 -30.46 9.37
N VAL A 10 56.64 -31.30 9.87
CA VAL A 10 56.78 -32.70 10.33
C VAL A 10 57.08 -33.02 11.82
N CYS A 11 56.07 -33.70 12.41
CA CYS A 11 56.05 -34.78 13.42
C CYS A 11 57.09 -34.86 14.56
N SER A 12 56.63 -34.89 15.82
CA SER A 12 56.33 -36.15 16.56
C SER A 12 56.10 -35.94 18.08
N LEU A 13 55.04 -36.59 18.58
CA LEU A 13 54.84 -37.27 19.88
C LEU A 13 55.49 -36.71 21.18
N SER A 14 54.68 -36.33 22.17
CA SER A 14 54.19 -37.24 23.25
C SER A 14 53.72 -36.50 24.54
N HIS A 15 52.73 -37.10 25.23
CA HIS A 15 52.20 -36.85 26.60
C HIS A 15 51.55 -35.48 26.89
N GLY A 16 50.36 -35.33 27.49
CA GLY A 16 49.39 -36.23 28.12
C GLY A 16 48.34 -35.37 28.86
N HIS A 17 47.15 -35.94 29.09
CA HIS A 17 46.00 -35.49 29.90
C HIS A 17 44.71 -34.93 29.23
N SER A 18 43.69 -35.80 29.37
CA SER A 18 42.23 -35.72 29.30
C SER A 18 41.57 -34.35 29.52
N PHE A 19 40.49 -33.98 28.82
CA PHE A 19 39.15 -34.59 28.98
C PHE A 19 38.29 -34.50 27.70
N ARG A 20 37.59 -35.61 27.39
CA ARG A 20 36.61 -35.78 26.31
C ARG A 20 35.20 -35.38 26.78
N ARG A 21 34.37 -34.90 25.84
CA ARG A 21 33.17 -35.64 25.36
C ARG A 21 32.66 -35.05 24.02
N ARG A 22 32.69 -35.90 22.99
CA ARG A 22 32.00 -35.78 21.68
C ARG A 22 30.52 -36.13 21.85
N PHE A 23 29.67 -35.67 20.93
CA PHE A 23 28.96 -36.60 20.03
C PHE A 23 28.67 -35.89 18.68
N ILE A 24 28.93 -36.65 17.61
CA ILE A 24 28.74 -36.39 16.17
C ILE A 24 27.44 -37.09 15.77
N ILE A 25 26.59 -36.53 14.89
CA ILE A 25 25.93 -37.22 13.75
C ILE A 25 25.56 -36.17 12.68
N GLU A 26 25.89 -36.46 11.41
CA GLU A 26 25.52 -35.70 10.20
C GLU A 26 24.59 -36.53 9.29
N THR A 27 23.65 -35.84 8.62
CA THR A 27 22.87 -36.15 7.38
C THR A 27 21.97 -37.41 7.40
N ASN A 28 20.74 -37.47 6.85
CA ASN A 28 20.18 -36.88 5.64
C ASN A 28 18.67 -37.24 5.48
N SER A 29 17.97 -36.46 4.65
CA SER A 29 16.80 -36.78 3.80
C SER A 29 15.41 -37.20 4.36
N SER A 30 14.44 -36.33 4.04
CA SER A 30 13.17 -36.58 3.34
C SER A 30 11.90 -37.02 4.08
N ASN A 31 10.84 -36.25 3.75
CA ASN A 31 9.44 -36.61 3.57
C ASN A 31 8.41 -36.52 4.71
N SER A 32 7.45 -35.63 4.44
CA SER A 32 6.00 -35.72 4.68
C SER A 32 5.48 -35.76 6.11
N PHE A 33 5.16 -34.58 6.63
CA PHE A 33 4.11 -34.40 7.63
C PHE A 33 2.73 -34.62 6.98
N ILE A 34 2.23 -35.85 7.04
CA ILE A 34 0.80 -36.16 7.02
C ILE A 34 0.56 -36.95 8.32
N GLY A 35 -0.15 -36.36 9.27
CA GLY A 35 -0.25 -36.95 10.61
C GLY A 35 -1.28 -36.29 11.50
N SER A 36 -2.53 -36.22 11.04
CA SER A 36 -3.67 -35.95 11.93
C SER A 36 -4.84 -36.87 11.59
N SER A 37 -4.63 -38.18 11.76
CA SER A 37 -5.73 -39.16 11.86
C SER A 37 -5.33 -40.49 12.54
N THR A 38 -4.03 -40.75 12.76
CA THR A 38 -3.57 -42.09 13.17
C THR A 38 -3.74 -42.41 14.65
N MET A 39 -3.77 -41.43 15.56
CA MET A 39 -3.99 -41.74 16.99
C MET A 39 -5.43 -42.20 17.27
N ALA A 40 -6.43 -41.62 16.61
CA ALA A 40 -7.82 -42.00 16.82
C ALA A 40 -8.10 -43.40 16.24
N GLU A 41 -7.57 -43.70 15.04
CA GLU A 41 -7.72 -45.03 14.44
C GLU A 41 -6.96 -46.12 15.21
N GLU A 42 -5.79 -45.81 15.77
CA GLU A 42 -5.02 -46.77 16.56
C GLU A 42 -5.67 -47.02 17.93
N TRP A 43 -6.31 -46.02 18.53
CA TRP A 43 -7.14 -46.19 19.73
C TRP A 43 -8.41 -46.99 19.45
N VAL A 44 -9.11 -46.73 18.34
CA VAL A 44 -10.29 -47.50 17.94
C VAL A 44 -9.93 -48.95 17.59
N ARG A 45 -8.80 -49.19 16.90
CA ARG A 45 -8.28 -50.56 16.69
C ARG A 45 -7.92 -51.27 17.98
N LYS A 46 -7.28 -50.59 18.93
CA LYS A 46 -6.96 -51.16 20.26
C LYS A 46 -8.23 -51.44 21.07
N LEU A 47 -9.26 -50.60 20.99
CA LEU A 47 -10.57 -50.85 21.61
C LEU A 47 -11.30 -52.03 20.98
N LEU A 48 -11.31 -52.14 19.64
CA LEU A 48 -11.94 -53.25 18.92
C LEU A 48 -11.21 -54.58 19.17
N LEU A 49 -9.88 -54.57 19.31
CA LEU A 49 -9.08 -55.73 19.73
C LEU A 49 -9.30 -56.11 21.20
N TYR A 50 -9.66 -55.15 22.06
CA TYR A 50 -9.97 -55.39 23.47
C TYR A 50 -11.36 -56.01 23.66
N TYR A 51 -12.28 -55.79 22.71
CA TYR A 51 -13.66 -56.27 22.75
C TYR A 51 -13.98 -57.41 21.78
N SER A 52 -12.99 -58.02 21.11
CA SER A 52 -13.23 -59.25 20.35
C SER A 52 -13.71 -60.34 21.31
N THR A 53 -14.92 -60.84 21.06
CA THR A 53 -15.74 -61.66 21.95
C THR A 53 -15.10 -62.98 22.40
N GLU A 54 -14.03 -63.44 21.75
CA GLU A 54 -13.30 -64.65 22.13
C GLU A 54 -12.40 -64.48 23.37
N LYS A 55 -11.74 -63.33 23.56
CA LYS A 55 -10.76 -63.16 24.66
C LYS A 55 -11.38 -62.87 26.03
N VAL A 56 -12.61 -62.37 26.05
CA VAL A 56 -13.36 -62.15 27.30
C VAL A 56 -13.85 -63.47 27.89
N TYR A 57 -14.18 -64.45 27.05
CA TYR A 57 -14.61 -65.78 27.50
C TYR A 57 -13.46 -66.60 28.13
N GLU A 58 -12.25 -66.57 27.56
CA GLU A 58 -11.09 -67.27 28.14
C GLU A 58 -10.65 -66.68 29.48
N LYS A 59 -10.75 -65.36 29.67
CA LYS A 59 -10.33 -64.72 30.93
C LYS A 59 -11.34 -64.96 32.08
N ILE A 60 -12.62 -65.16 31.77
CA ILE A 60 -13.64 -65.50 32.76
C ILE A 60 -13.51 -66.97 33.21
N LEU A 61 -12.99 -67.86 32.36
CA LEU A 61 -12.75 -69.27 32.71
C LEU A 61 -11.48 -69.49 33.58
N HIS A 62 -10.59 -68.50 33.65
CA HIS A 62 -9.32 -68.60 34.41
C HIS A 62 -9.24 -67.70 35.67
N MET A 63 -10.32 -67.03 36.07
CA MET A 63 -10.35 -66.32 37.35
C MET A 63 -10.56 -67.33 38.51
N ASN A 64 -9.59 -67.37 39.42
CA ASN A 64 -9.70 -68.10 40.70
C ASN A 64 -10.99 -67.69 41.43
N PHE A 65 -11.85 -68.66 41.70
CA PHE A 65 -13.18 -68.51 42.29
C PHE A 65 -13.20 -68.04 43.76
N PHE A 66 -12.10 -67.48 44.29
CA PHE A 66 -11.97 -67.09 45.70
C PHE A 66 -12.19 -65.59 45.98
N GLU A 67 -12.16 -64.71 44.98
CA GLU A 67 -12.20 -63.24 45.22
C GLU A 67 -13.56 -62.57 45.00
N ILE A 68 -14.61 -63.28 44.56
CA ILE A 68 -15.94 -62.66 44.29
C ILE A 68 -16.97 -62.91 45.41
N GLY A 69 -16.60 -63.57 46.52
CA GLY A 69 -17.49 -63.70 47.69
C GLY A 69 -18.80 -64.47 47.43
N ILE A 70 -18.82 -65.34 46.40
CA ILE A 70 -19.92 -66.27 46.17
C ILE A 70 -19.56 -67.58 46.88
N GLY A 71 -19.86 -67.66 48.18
CA GLY A 71 -19.73 -68.91 48.92
C GLY A 71 -20.47 -70.04 48.20
N PHE A 72 -19.80 -71.18 47.99
CA PHE A 72 -20.38 -72.40 47.46
C PHE A 72 -21.54 -72.85 48.35
N SER A 73 -22.78 -72.50 47.98
CA SER A 73 -23.94 -73.21 48.50
C SER A 73 -24.08 -74.49 47.69
N SER A 74 -24.30 -75.63 48.35
CA SER A 74 -24.52 -76.97 47.77
C SER A 74 -25.79 -77.10 46.90
N ASN A 75 -26.42 -75.99 46.52
CA ASN A 75 -27.62 -75.96 45.69
C ASN A 75 -27.33 -75.33 44.31
N PRO A 76 -27.28 -76.12 43.22
CA PRO A 76 -26.98 -75.63 41.88
C PRO A 76 -27.98 -74.57 41.37
N PHE A 77 -29.23 -74.56 41.84
CA PHE A 77 -30.20 -73.52 41.47
C PHE A 77 -29.80 -72.12 41.95
N LEU A 78 -29.19 -72.02 43.15
CA LEU A 78 -28.77 -70.74 43.71
C LEU A 78 -27.54 -70.17 42.98
N TYR A 79 -26.68 -71.05 42.48
CA TYR A 79 -25.53 -70.70 41.65
C TYR A 79 -25.97 -70.12 40.30
N PHE A 80 -26.88 -70.79 39.59
CA PHE A 80 -27.43 -70.28 38.33
C PHE A 80 -28.20 -68.97 38.53
N TYR A 81 -28.92 -68.81 39.63
CA TYR A 81 -29.61 -67.55 39.96
C TYR A 81 -28.64 -66.39 40.21
N LYS A 82 -27.56 -66.60 40.98
CA LYS A 82 -26.51 -65.60 41.20
C LYS A 82 -25.75 -65.24 39.93
N LEU A 83 -25.46 -66.22 39.07
CA LEU A 83 -24.82 -65.98 37.77
C LEU A 83 -25.72 -65.18 36.83
N ARG A 84 -27.03 -65.47 36.81
CA ARG A 84 -28.02 -64.73 36.01
C ARG A 84 -28.18 -63.29 36.48
N LEU A 85 -28.17 -63.06 37.80
CA LEU A 85 -28.17 -61.71 38.39
C LEU A 85 -26.89 -60.93 38.10
N LEU A 86 -25.73 -61.61 38.10
CA LEU A 86 -24.46 -61.00 37.72
C LEU A 86 -24.48 -60.58 36.25
N ILE A 87 -24.88 -61.49 35.34
CA ILE A 87 -25.01 -61.19 33.90
C ILE A 87 -26.00 -60.05 33.65
N MET A 88 -27.16 -60.03 34.33
CA MET A 88 -28.13 -58.92 34.25
C MET A 88 -27.51 -57.60 34.72
N ARG A 89 -26.82 -57.59 35.86
CA ARG A 89 -26.14 -56.39 36.38
C ARG A 89 -25.09 -55.88 35.40
N THR A 90 -24.22 -56.76 34.90
CA THR A 90 -23.17 -56.37 33.94
C THR A 90 -23.78 -55.85 32.63
N SER A 91 -24.87 -56.45 32.15
CA SER A 91 -25.59 -55.99 30.95
C SER A 91 -26.21 -54.60 31.16
N ILE A 92 -26.78 -54.34 32.35
CA ILE A 92 -27.30 -53.02 32.72
C ILE A 92 -26.16 -51.99 32.79
N TYR A 93 -25.02 -52.33 33.39
CA TYR A 93 -23.87 -51.42 33.43
C TYR A 93 -23.29 -51.12 32.04
N ILE A 94 -23.27 -52.10 31.12
CA ILE A 94 -22.84 -51.89 29.73
C ILE A 94 -23.84 -51.01 28.98
N VAL A 95 -25.14 -51.25 29.11
CA VAL A 95 -26.17 -50.42 28.48
C VAL A 95 -26.12 -48.99 29.04
N LEU A 96 -25.96 -48.82 30.35
CA LEU A 96 -25.79 -47.51 30.98
C LEU A 96 -24.50 -46.82 30.53
N ALA A 97 -23.38 -47.54 30.40
CA ALA A 97 -22.13 -46.99 29.90
C ALA A 97 -22.21 -46.57 28.43
N VAL A 98 -22.82 -47.38 27.56
CA VAL A 98 -23.04 -47.05 26.14
C VAL A 98 -24.04 -45.91 25.98
N SER A 99 -25.08 -45.86 26.81
CA SER A 99 -26.06 -44.76 26.82
C SER A 99 -25.42 -43.46 27.32
N ALA A 100 -24.60 -43.51 28.38
CA ALA A 100 -23.85 -42.37 28.87
C ALA A 100 -22.80 -41.90 27.86
N PHE A 101 -22.14 -42.82 27.15
CA PHE A 101 -21.19 -42.51 26.08
C PHE A 101 -21.88 -41.90 24.84
N SER A 102 -23.10 -42.35 24.53
CA SER A 102 -23.93 -41.79 23.45
C SER A 102 -24.49 -40.41 23.80
N LEU A 103 -24.85 -40.19 25.07
CA LEU A 103 -25.28 -38.90 25.61
C LEU A 103 -24.13 -37.89 25.69
N THR A 104 -22.90 -38.32 25.99
CA THR A 104 -21.71 -37.45 25.91
C THR A 104 -21.27 -37.18 24.47
N PHE A 105 -21.46 -38.12 23.53
CA PHE A 105 -21.21 -37.87 22.10
C PHE A 105 -22.25 -36.93 21.47
N MET A 106 -23.53 -37.03 21.86
CA MET A 106 -24.59 -36.11 21.38
C MET A 106 -24.52 -34.72 22.00
N SER A 107 -23.80 -34.53 23.11
CA SER A 107 -23.60 -33.21 23.73
C SER A 107 -22.37 -32.46 23.23
N VAL A 108 -21.61 -33.04 22.28
CA VAL A 108 -20.70 -32.28 21.41
C VAL A 108 -21.50 -31.72 20.22
N VAL A 109 -22.59 -31.03 20.50
CA VAL A 109 -23.05 -29.98 19.60
C VAL A 109 -21.94 -28.93 19.68
N SER A 110 -21.09 -28.89 18.66
CA SER A 110 -19.97 -27.94 18.58
C SER A 110 -20.52 -26.54 18.84
N LYS A 111 -20.27 -26.03 20.06
CA LYS A 111 -20.78 -24.74 20.49
C LYS A 111 -20.16 -23.70 19.55
N LYS A 112 -21.01 -22.95 18.85
CA LYS A 112 -20.54 -21.88 17.94
C LYS A 112 -19.58 -20.97 18.69
N GLN A 113 -18.47 -20.64 18.06
CA GLN A 113 -17.50 -19.71 18.62
C GLN A 113 -18.01 -18.27 18.49
N ASN A 114 -17.65 -17.39 19.42
CA ASN A 114 -17.95 -15.97 19.28
C ASN A 114 -16.96 -15.31 18.30
N ALA A 115 -17.50 -14.51 17.38
CA ALA A 115 -16.78 -13.55 16.56
C ALA A 115 -17.27 -12.13 16.90
N ASP A 116 -16.42 -11.12 16.67
CA ASP A 116 -16.79 -9.72 16.90
C ASP A 116 -17.54 -9.13 15.71
N LEU A 117 -17.28 -9.64 14.50
CA LEU A 117 -17.96 -9.27 13.26
C LEU A 117 -18.03 -10.49 12.33
N LEU A 118 -19.19 -10.71 11.72
CA LEU A 118 -19.37 -11.61 10.58
C LEU A 118 -19.74 -10.80 9.33
N ILE A 119 -19.09 -11.07 8.21
CA ILE A 119 -19.49 -10.58 6.88
C ILE A 119 -20.00 -11.80 6.12
N LEU A 120 -21.25 -11.77 5.67
CA LEU A 120 -21.94 -12.92 5.08
C LEU A 120 -22.52 -12.57 3.70
N ASN A 121 -22.83 -13.61 2.92
CA ASN A 121 -23.46 -13.51 1.61
C ASN A 121 -22.72 -12.56 0.66
N ALA A 122 -21.38 -12.58 0.65
CA ALA A 122 -20.54 -11.72 -0.19
C ALA A 122 -20.01 -12.48 -1.42
N THR A 123 -19.43 -11.74 -2.36
CA THR A 123 -18.40 -12.29 -3.27
C THR A 123 -17.04 -11.83 -2.76
N VAL A 124 -16.35 -12.67 -1.99
CA VAL A 124 -15.07 -12.34 -1.35
C VAL A 124 -13.91 -12.75 -2.26
N TYR A 125 -13.17 -11.81 -2.81
CA TYR A 125 -11.89 -12.09 -3.48
C TYR A 125 -10.78 -12.09 -2.43
N THR A 126 -10.18 -13.25 -2.15
CA THR A 126 -9.22 -13.36 -1.04
C THR A 126 -7.87 -12.76 -1.36
N VAL A 127 -7.47 -12.77 -2.64
CA VAL A 127 -6.11 -12.40 -3.09
C VAL A 127 -5.03 -13.29 -2.43
N ASP A 128 -5.40 -14.50 -2.01
CA ASP A 128 -4.43 -15.54 -1.65
C ASP A 128 -3.64 -16.01 -2.89
N ASP A 129 -2.64 -16.87 -2.70
CA ASP A 129 -1.82 -17.37 -3.81
C ASP A 129 -2.62 -18.18 -4.86
N ARG A 130 -3.85 -18.60 -4.53
CA ARG A 130 -4.75 -19.34 -5.43
C ARG A 130 -5.82 -18.45 -6.06
N ASN A 131 -5.86 -17.16 -5.72
CA ASN A 131 -6.94 -16.23 -6.06
C ASN A 131 -8.34 -16.80 -5.72
N SER A 132 -8.46 -17.43 -4.54
CA SER A 132 -9.70 -18.05 -4.12
C SER A 132 -10.85 -17.05 -3.96
N ILE A 133 -12.08 -17.54 -4.16
CA ILE A 133 -13.31 -16.79 -3.91
C ILE A 133 -14.06 -17.48 -2.77
N ALA A 134 -14.60 -16.69 -1.84
CA ALA A 134 -15.40 -17.14 -0.72
C ALA A 134 -16.69 -16.32 -0.59
N GLU A 135 -17.54 -16.66 0.37
CA GLU A 135 -18.82 -15.99 0.58
C GLU A 135 -18.90 -15.25 1.92
N ALA A 136 -18.04 -15.59 2.88
CA ALA A 136 -18.12 -15.07 4.23
C ALA A 136 -16.77 -15.02 4.95
N ILE A 137 -16.70 -14.12 5.94
CA ILE A 137 -15.52 -13.85 6.78
C ILE A 137 -15.98 -13.75 8.23
N ALA A 138 -15.26 -14.41 9.13
CA ALA A 138 -15.38 -14.19 10.58
C ALA A 138 -14.16 -13.44 11.12
N ILE A 139 -14.40 -12.43 11.96
CA ILE A 139 -13.37 -11.54 12.50
C ILE A 139 -13.44 -11.55 14.03
N ARG A 140 -12.27 -11.61 14.69
CA ARG A 140 -12.12 -11.47 16.14
C ARG A 140 -10.93 -10.56 16.46
N GLY A 141 -11.16 -9.54 17.27
CA GLY A 141 -10.22 -8.44 17.47
C GLY A 141 -9.83 -7.83 16.13
N SER A 142 -8.52 -7.75 15.87
CA SER A 142 -7.99 -7.21 14.62
C SER A 142 -7.75 -8.23 13.53
N ARG A 143 -8.12 -9.51 13.71
CA ARG A 143 -7.73 -10.60 12.82
C ARG A 143 -8.91 -11.36 12.23
N ILE A 144 -8.71 -11.85 11.02
CA ILE A 144 -9.58 -12.81 10.35
C ILE A 144 -9.37 -14.17 11.03
N VAL A 145 -10.46 -14.81 11.47
CA VAL A 145 -10.41 -16.12 12.15
C VAL A 145 -11.01 -17.25 11.33
N ALA A 146 -11.78 -16.94 10.28
CA ALA A 146 -12.26 -17.92 9.30
C ALA A 146 -12.69 -17.24 8.00
N VAL A 147 -12.50 -17.94 6.87
CA VAL A 147 -12.98 -17.55 5.54
C VAL A 147 -13.62 -18.77 4.86
N GLY A 148 -14.82 -18.64 4.30
CA GLY A 148 -15.49 -19.79 3.70
C GLY A 148 -16.88 -19.49 3.13
N SER A 149 -17.72 -20.53 3.05
CA SER A 149 -19.12 -20.38 2.67
C SER A 149 -19.91 -19.68 3.78
N SER A 150 -20.99 -18.98 3.43
CA SER A 150 -21.83 -18.29 4.43
C SER A 150 -22.43 -19.28 5.42
N LYS A 151 -22.81 -20.46 4.93
CA LYS A 151 -23.36 -21.55 5.73
C LYS A 151 -22.34 -22.07 6.74
N ASP A 152 -21.09 -22.29 6.33
CA ASP A 152 -20.05 -22.82 7.22
C ASP A 152 -19.70 -21.82 8.30
N ILE A 153 -19.51 -20.54 7.94
CA ILE A 153 -19.23 -19.47 8.90
C ILE A 153 -20.39 -19.32 9.90
N GLN A 154 -21.63 -19.32 9.44
CA GLN A 154 -22.80 -19.28 10.34
C GLN A 154 -22.92 -20.51 11.22
N ASN A 155 -22.51 -21.69 10.77
CA ASN A 155 -22.53 -22.91 11.58
C ASN A 155 -21.44 -22.92 12.64
N GLN A 156 -20.29 -22.31 12.36
CA GLN A 156 -19.13 -22.31 13.26
C GLN A 156 -19.10 -21.11 14.21
N PHE A 157 -19.66 -19.97 13.81
CA PHE A 157 -19.55 -18.71 14.54
C PHE A 157 -20.90 -18.05 14.83
N THR A 158 -20.93 -17.26 15.90
CA THR A 158 -22.02 -16.34 16.25
C THR A 158 -21.43 -14.95 16.54
N SER A 159 -22.17 -13.89 16.22
CA SER A 159 -21.76 -12.50 16.47
C SER A 159 -22.99 -11.63 16.71
N GLN A 160 -22.82 -10.56 17.48
CA GLN A 160 -23.83 -9.50 17.61
C GLN A 160 -23.77 -8.51 16.44
N ASN A 161 -22.62 -8.41 15.75
CA ASN A 161 -22.44 -7.58 14.58
C ASN A 161 -22.35 -8.46 13.33
N ILE A 162 -23.32 -8.33 12.44
CA ILE A 162 -23.39 -9.08 11.18
C ILE A 162 -23.63 -8.08 10.04
N ILE A 163 -22.76 -8.13 9.04
CA ILE A 163 -22.96 -7.46 7.76
C ILE A 163 -23.45 -8.51 6.77
N ASP A 164 -24.69 -8.36 6.31
CA ASP A 164 -25.19 -9.08 5.14
C ASP A 164 -24.82 -8.28 3.88
N ALA A 165 -23.82 -8.77 3.15
CA ALA A 165 -23.29 -8.09 1.97
C ALA A 165 -24.22 -8.22 0.75
N LYS A 166 -25.26 -9.07 0.77
CA LYS A 166 -26.26 -9.19 -0.31
C LYS A 166 -25.66 -9.40 -1.71
N GLY A 167 -24.64 -10.23 -1.80
CA GLY A 167 -23.89 -10.56 -3.01
C GLY A 167 -22.79 -9.55 -3.39
N LYS A 168 -22.66 -8.44 -2.64
CA LYS A 168 -21.67 -7.39 -2.93
C LYS A 168 -20.24 -7.91 -2.83
N THR A 169 -19.36 -7.18 -3.51
CA THR A 169 -17.95 -7.56 -3.62
C THR A 169 -17.17 -7.13 -2.40
N VAL A 170 -16.38 -8.05 -1.87
CA VAL A 170 -15.51 -7.85 -0.72
C VAL A 170 -14.07 -8.15 -1.16
N ILE A 171 -13.17 -7.22 -0.91
CA ILE A 171 -11.74 -7.31 -1.26
C ILE A 171 -10.87 -6.94 -0.04
N PRO A 172 -9.57 -7.29 -0.04
CA PRO A 172 -8.66 -6.73 0.95
C PRO A 172 -8.67 -5.20 0.84
N GLY A 173 -8.46 -4.53 1.96
CA GLY A 173 -8.36 -3.08 1.98
C GLY A 173 -7.27 -2.57 1.04
N PHE A 174 -7.54 -1.47 0.34
CA PHE A 174 -6.58 -0.91 -0.58
C PHE A 174 -5.34 -0.40 0.18
N ILE A 175 -4.19 -0.56 -0.46
CA ILE A 175 -2.90 -0.05 -0.03
C ILE A 175 -2.41 0.90 -1.11
N ASP A 176 -2.33 2.18 -0.78
CA ASP A 176 -1.68 3.16 -1.65
C ASP A 176 -0.18 3.10 -1.40
N ALA A 177 0.58 2.58 -2.37
CA ALA A 177 1.98 2.30 -2.17
C ALA A 177 2.91 3.51 -2.32
N HIS A 178 2.39 4.69 -2.68
CA HIS A 178 3.15 5.93 -2.77
C HIS A 178 2.21 7.13 -2.68
N ALA A 179 2.28 7.88 -1.58
CA ALA A 179 1.49 9.10 -1.44
C ALA A 179 2.10 10.09 -0.44
N HIS A 180 1.40 11.23 -0.27
CA HIS A 180 1.75 12.30 0.64
C HIS A 180 0.54 12.71 1.50
N LEU A 181 0.42 12.15 2.70
CA LEU A 181 -0.76 12.33 3.57
C LEU A 181 -0.96 13.77 4.03
N LEU A 182 0.11 14.46 4.46
CA LEU A 182 0.00 15.87 4.81
C LEU A 182 -0.40 16.71 3.60
N GLY A 183 0.17 16.40 2.42
CA GLY A 183 -0.18 17.06 1.16
C GLY A 183 -1.67 16.94 0.84
N LEU A 184 -2.27 15.76 0.98
CA LEU A 184 -3.71 15.57 0.84
C LEU A 184 -4.50 16.39 1.87
N GLY A 185 -4.08 16.35 3.13
CA GLY A 185 -4.72 17.12 4.20
C GLY A 185 -4.68 18.63 3.96
N THR A 186 -3.57 19.14 3.44
CA THR A 186 -3.43 20.54 3.00
C THR A 186 -4.36 20.83 1.83
N ALA A 187 -4.37 20.00 0.79
CA ALA A 187 -5.26 20.18 -0.37
C ALA A 187 -6.76 20.17 -0.02
N LEU A 188 -7.15 19.41 1.02
CA LEU A 188 -8.52 19.37 1.55
C LEU A 188 -8.86 20.53 2.50
N THR A 189 -7.86 21.31 2.92
CA THR A 189 -8.02 22.43 3.86
C THR A 189 -7.91 23.79 3.15
N GLU A 190 -7.07 23.88 2.13
CA GLU A 190 -6.89 25.07 1.32
C GLU A 190 -8.02 25.24 0.29
N LEU A 191 -8.11 26.44 -0.31
CA LEU A 191 -9.01 26.68 -1.43
C LEU A 191 -8.60 25.83 -2.64
N ASN A 192 -9.48 24.93 -3.07
CA ASN A 192 -9.35 24.24 -4.34
C ASN A 192 -9.81 25.15 -5.48
N LEU A 193 -8.89 25.50 -6.37
CA LEU A 193 -9.11 26.40 -7.51
C LEU A 193 -9.11 25.65 -8.85
N VAL A 194 -9.00 24.32 -8.84
CA VAL A 194 -9.05 23.49 -10.06
C VAL A 194 -10.42 23.61 -10.72
N GLY A 195 -10.43 23.81 -12.03
CA GLY A 195 -11.65 23.91 -12.84
C GLY A 195 -12.33 25.28 -12.78
N THR A 196 -11.72 26.27 -12.10
CA THR A 196 -12.19 27.66 -12.19
C THR A 196 -12.01 28.21 -13.60
N THR A 197 -12.99 28.96 -14.07
CA THR A 197 -13.10 29.43 -15.46
C THR A 197 -12.81 30.92 -15.63
N SER A 198 -12.51 31.62 -14.53
CA SER A 198 -12.12 33.03 -14.53
C SER A 198 -11.36 33.43 -13.27
N ALA A 199 -10.60 34.53 -13.34
CA ALA A 199 -9.97 35.13 -12.17
C ALA A 199 -11.02 35.66 -11.16
N GLU A 200 -12.16 36.16 -11.64
CA GLU A 200 -13.27 36.66 -10.83
C GLU A 200 -13.90 35.56 -9.98
N GLU A 201 -14.04 34.35 -10.52
CA GLU A 201 -14.49 33.18 -9.78
C GLU A 201 -13.56 32.87 -8.61
N ILE A 202 -12.25 32.92 -8.83
CA ILE A 202 -11.25 32.77 -7.76
C ILE A 202 -11.37 33.89 -6.73
N VAL A 203 -11.48 35.16 -7.17
CA VAL A 203 -11.68 36.31 -6.27
C VAL A 203 -12.90 36.11 -5.38
N HIS A 204 -13.99 35.54 -5.92
CA HIS A 204 -15.18 35.19 -5.14
C HIS A 204 -14.89 34.11 -4.10
N LEU A 205 -14.23 33.01 -4.47
CA LEU A 205 -13.83 31.95 -3.54
C LEU A 205 -12.94 32.48 -2.40
N VAL A 206 -11.97 33.34 -2.75
CA VAL A 206 -11.10 34.00 -1.76
C VAL A 206 -11.94 34.92 -0.85
N ALA A 207 -12.87 35.69 -1.39
CA ALA A 207 -13.74 36.56 -0.61
C ALA A 207 -14.58 35.77 0.41
N GLU A 208 -15.14 34.63 0.02
CA GLU A 208 -15.88 33.75 0.94
C GLU A 208 -14.97 33.19 2.05
N ARG A 209 -13.72 32.84 1.73
CA ARG A 209 -12.76 32.37 2.73
C ARG A 209 -12.28 33.48 3.67
N VAL A 210 -12.13 34.71 3.17
CA VAL A 210 -11.77 35.88 3.98
C VAL A 210 -12.85 36.19 5.03
N LYS A 211 -14.14 36.03 4.70
CA LYS A 211 -15.25 36.23 5.68
C LYS A 211 -15.14 35.32 6.91
N GLN A 212 -14.46 34.18 6.77
CA GLN A 212 -14.28 33.19 7.82
C GLN A 212 -12.91 33.30 8.51
N ALA A 213 -12.00 34.12 7.97
CA ALA A 213 -10.64 34.26 8.45
C ALA A 213 -10.50 35.37 9.49
N LYS A 214 -9.59 35.20 10.46
CA LYS A 214 -9.21 36.29 11.37
C LYS A 214 -8.31 37.28 10.64
N PRO A 215 -8.33 38.60 10.95
CA PRO A 215 -7.38 39.55 10.37
C PRO A 215 -5.93 39.09 10.53
N GLY A 216 -5.15 39.12 9.44
CA GLY A 216 -3.77 38.66 9.40
C GLY A 216 -3.57 37.16 9.13
N GLU A 217 -4.62 36.34 9.19
CA GLU A 217 -4.57 34.93 8.78
C GLU A 217 -4.30 34.81 7.27
N TRP A 218 -3.38 33.92 6.89
CA TRP A 218 -3.04 33.68 5.49
C TRP A 218 -4.15 32.90 4.78
N ILE A 219 -4.66 33.45 3.69
CA ILE A 219 -5.58 32.75 2.79
C ILE A 219 -4.75 31.99 1.76
N ARG A 220 -4.95 30.68 1.69
CA ARG A 220 -4.17 29.78 0.84
C ARG A 220 -5.08 29.03 -0.12
N GLY A 221 -4.59 28.78 -1.32
CA GLY A 221 -5.27 27.99 -2.33
C GLY A 221 -4.32 27.43 -3.37
N ARG A 222 -4.80 26.43 -4.12
CA ARG A 222 -4.05 25.83 -5.21
C ARG A 222 -4.98 25.41 -6.34
N GLY A 223 -4.47 25.44 -7.57
CA GLY A 223 -5.10 24.78 -8.71
C GLY A 223 -5.60 25.72 -9.79
N TRP A 224 -5.30 27.01 -9.70
CA TRP A 224 -5.72 27.95 -10.73
C TRP A 224 -4.91 27.72 -12.01
N ASP A 225 -5.56 27.86 -13.17
CA ASP A 225 -4.89 27.87 -14.47
C ASP A 225 -5.55 28.93 -15.36
N GLN A 226 -4.83 30.00 -15.65
CA GLN A 226 -5.31 31.06 -16.53
C GLN A 226 -5.55 30.56 -17.97
N ASN A 227 -4.98 29.41 -18.34
CA ASN A 227 -5.25 28.79 -19.62
C ASN A 227 -6.69 28.29 -19.75
N ASP A 228 -7.38 28.00 -18.65
CA ASP A 228 -8.77 27.56 -18.67
C ASP A 228 -9.76 28.73 -18.74
N TRP A 229 -9.27 29.96 -18.62
CA TRP A 229 -10.13 31.13 -18.53
C TRP A 229 -10.50 31.66 -19.91
N GLY A 230 -11.79 31.94 -20.08
CA GLY A 230 -12.31 32.56 -21.28
C GLY A 230 -11.78 33.99 -21.43
N SER A 231 -11.54 34.42 -22.67
CA SER A 231 -11.17 35.79 -22.99
C SER A 231 -11.87 36.25 -24.27
N GLU A 232 -12.52 37.42 -24.20
CA GLU A 232 -13.14 38.06 -25.37
C GLU A 232 -12.09 38.48 -26.42
N THR A 233 -10.86 38.75 -25.99
CA THR A 233 -9.74 39.15 -26.87
C THR A 233 -8.87 37.97 -27.29
N GLY A 234 -9.10 36.77 -26.73
CA GLY A 234 -8.24 35.60 -26.89
C GLY A 234 -6.93 35.67 -26.08
N GLU A 235 -6.57 36.82 -25.51
CA GLU A 235 -5.44 36.96 -24.60
C GLU A 235 -5.80 36.37 -23.23
N LYS A 236 -4.90 35.60 -22.63
CA LYS A 236 -5.08 35.00 -21.30
C LYS A 236 -4.14 35.66 -20.29
N PRO A 237 -4.38 36.93 -19.92
CA PRO A 237 -3.48 37.65 -19.05
C PRO A 237 -3.45 37.00 -17.67
N PHE A 238 -2.30 37.07 -17.02
CA PHE A 238 -2.21 36.72 -15.61
C PHE A 238 -3.07 37.67 -14.75
N PRO A 239 -3.63 37.18 -13.64
CA PRO A 239 -4.37 38.02 -12.72
C PRO A 239 -3.43 38.95 -11.93
N THR A 240 -3.99 39.93 -11.22
CA THR A 240 -3.20 40.94 -10.50
C THR A 240 -3.53 41.01 -9.01
N ALA A 241 -2.57 41.44 -8.20
CA ALA A 241 -2.71 41.66 -6.76
C ALA A 241 -3.89 42.59 -6.43
N ALA A 242 -4.15 43.59 -7.28
CA ALA A 242 -5.23 44.55 -7.11
C ALA A 242 -6.63 43.89 -7.07
N MET A 243 -6.81 42.76 -7.74
CA MET A 243 -8.07 42.00 -7.68
C MET A 243 -8.28 41.37 -6.30
N LEU A 244 -7.22 40.84 -5.67
CA LEU A 244 -7.25 40.26 -4.33
C LEU A 244 -7.28 41.34 -3.23
N ASP A 245 -6.61 42.48 -3.44
CA ASP A 245 -6.54 43.58 -2.47
C ASP A 245 -7.95 44.13 -2.13
N LYS A 246 -8.86 44.17 -3.11
CA LYS A 246 -10.24 44.64 -2.92
C LYS A 246 -11.03 43.80 -1.91
N ILE A 247 -10.82 42.48 -1.93
CA ILE A 247 -11.58 41.53 -1.12
C ILE A 247 -10.83 41.09 0.15
N SER A 248 -9.51 41.25 0.18
CA SER A 248 -8.64 40.79 1.27
C SER A 248 -7.72 41.91 1.83
N PRO A 249 -8.26 43.06 2.28
CA PRO A 249 -7.43 44.18 2.73
C PRO A 249 -6.61 43.88 4.00
N ASN A 250 -7.12 42.97 4.84
CA ASN A 250 -6.54 42.65 6.15
C ASN A 250 -5.85 41.28 6.21
N ASN A 251 -5.89 40.50 5.13
CA ASN A 251 -5.41 39.13 5.10
C ASN A 251 -4.43 38.96 3.93
N PRO A 252 -3.22 38.42 4.15
CA PRO A 252 -2.33 38.05 3.05
C PRO A 252 -2.90 36.85 2.29
N VAL A 253 -2.74 36.84 0.98
CA VAL A 253 -3.25 35.78 0.10
C VAL A 253 -2.10 35.18 -0.72
N ILE A 254 -2.04 33.86 -0.81
CA ILE A 254 -1.13 33.11 -1.69
C ILE A 254 -1.88 31.97 -2.38
N LEU A 255 -1.93 32.02 -3.71
CA LEU A 255 -2.63 31.02 -4.53
C LEU A 255 -1.63 30.38 -5.48
N SER A 256 -1.40 29.08 -5.37
CA SER A 256 -0.48 28.34 -6.24
C SER A 256 -1.17 27.92 -7.53
N ARG A 257 -0.49 28.11 -8.65
CA ARG A 257 -0.94 27.64 -9.97
C ARG A 257 -1.01 26.11 -9.98
N ILE A 258 -1.82 25.53 -10.86
CA ILE A 258 -2.04 24.08 -10.95
C ILE A 258 -0.73 23.28 -11.08
N ASP A 259 0.23 23.79 -11.86
CA ASP A 259 1.53 23.15 -12.10
C ASP A 259 2.60 23.45 -11.06
N GLY A 260 2.32 24.36 -10.10
CA GLY A 260 3.25 24.71 -9.03
C GLY A 260 4.45 25.58 -9.46
N HIS A 261 4.43 26.15 -10.68
CA HIS A 261 5.49 27.02 -11.21
C HIS A 261 5.11 28.52 -11.22
N ALA A 262 3.98 28.87 -10.62
CA ALA A 262 3.66 30.25 -10.31
C ALA A 262 2.78 30.39 -9.06
N ILE A 263 2.86 31.55 -8.40
CA ILE A 263 1.90 31.98 -7.38
C ILE A 263 1.27 33.32 -7.73
N TRP A 264 0.01 33.49 -7.31
CA TRP A 264 -0.72 34.74 -7.33
C TRP A 264 -0.98 35.22 -5.90
N VAL A 265 -0.50 36.42 -5.58
CA VAL A 265 -0.48 36.99 -4.24
C VAL A 265 -1.04 38.42 -4.23
N ASN A 266 -1.53 38.87 -3.07
CA ASN A 266 -1.99 40.24 -2.89
C ASN A 266 -0.85 41.18 -2.40
N THR A 267 -1.11 42.49 -2.38
CA THR A 267 -0.10 43.48 -1.94
C THR A 267 0.33 43.25 -0.49
N ARG A 268 -0.57 42.78 0.36
CA ARG A 268 -0.25 42.49 1.76
C ARG A 268 0.78 41.36 1.91
N ALA A 269 0.64 40.26 1.15
CA ALA A 269 1.63 39.18 1.15
C ALA A 269 3.01 39.68 0.67
N MET A 270 3.05 40.49 -0.40
CA MET A 270 4.29 41.10 -0.88
C MET A 270 4.94 42.02 0.16
N ASN A 271 4.16 42.82 0.89
CA ASN A 271 4.67 43.69 1.95
C ASN A 271 5.27 42.93 3.14
N ILE A 272 4.79 41.71 3.42
CA ILE A 272 5.39 40.86 4.46
C ILE A 272 6.70 40.28 3.95
N ALA A 273 6.73 39.78 2.71
CA ALA A 273 7.94 39.21 2.11
C ALA A 273 9.05 40.25 1.92
N SER A 274 8.71 41.50 1.62
CA SER A 274 9.70 42.58 1.46
C SER A 274 10.45 42.95 2.75
N LEU A 275 10.00 42.46 3.91
CA LEU A 275 10.75 42.59 5.16
C LEU A 275 11.97 41.66 5.23
N GLN A 276 12.01 40.63 4.39
CA GLN A 276 13.01 39.57 4.39
C GLN A 276 13.82 39.50 3.08
N SER A 277 13.33 40.09 1.99
CA SER A 277 13.93 39.99 0.66
C SER A 277 13.61 41.21 -0.21
N ASP A 278 14.52 41.55 -1.13
CA ASP A 278 14.28 42.62 -2.09
C ASP A 278 13.35 42.14 -3.23
N LEU A 279 12.34 42.95 -3.54
CA LEU A 279 11.39 42.71 -4.64
C LEU A 279 11.72 43.55 -5.88
N SER A 280 12.78 44.37 -5.84
CA SER A 280 13.15 45.29 -6.92
C SER A 280 13.78 44.59 -8.12
N ALA A 281 14.37 43.41 -7.94
CA ALA A 281 15.02 42.61 -8.98
C ALA A 281 14.40 41.21 -9.11
N ASP A 282 14.68 40.55 -10.23
CA ASP A 282 14.41 39.11 -10.40
C ASP A 282 15.49 38.29 -9.69
N VAL A 283 15.21 37.01 -9.44
CA VAL A 283 16.15 36.05 -8.86
C VAL A 283 16.65 35.09 -9.91
N ASP A 284 17.81 34.49 -9.72
CA ASP A 284 18.30 33.47 -10.64
C ASP A 284 17.28 32.33 -10.77
N GLY A 285 16.94 31.96 -12.01
CA GLY A 285 15.90 30.96 -12.30
C GLY A 285 14.47 31.34 -11.87
N GLY A 286 14.15 32.62 -11.69
CA GLY A 286 12.80 33.04 -11.31
C GLY A 286 12.45 34.46 -11.75
N LYS A 287 11.16 34.74 -11.94
CA LYS A 287 10.69 36.04 -12.46
C LYS A 287 9.55 36.61 -11.63
N ILE A 288 9.62 37.90 -11.34
CA ILE A 288 8.49 38.66 -10.78
C ILE A 288 7.84 39.45 -11.91
N LEU A 289 6.57 39.19 -12.22
CA LEU A 289 5.87 39.98 -13.22
C LEU A 289 5.62 41.39 -12.70
N ARG A 290 5.88 42.39 -13.54
CA ARG A 290 5.77 43.81 -13.20
C ARG A 290 4.88 44.52 -14.20
N ASP A 291 4.18 45.56 -13.71
CA ASP A 291 3.37 46.44 -14.56
C ASP A 291 4.24 47.42 -15.36
N ALA A 292 3.59 48.28 -16.16
CA ALA A 292 4.27 49.28 -16.99
C ALA A 292 5.09 50.31 -16.20
N PHE A 293 4.90 50.41 -14.88
CA PHE A 293 5.64 51.30 -13.98
C PHE A 293 6.74 50.56 -13.20
N GLY A 294 6.96 49.28 -13.48
CA GLY A 294 7.96 48.45 -12.82
C GLY A 294 7.52 47.93 -11.44
N LYS A 295 6.24 48.05 -11.08
CA LYS A 295 5.73 47.54 -9.79
C LYS A 295 5.34 46.06 -9.91
N PRO A 296 5.67 45.19 -8.94
CA PRO A 296 5.21 43.81 -8.93
C PRO A 296 3.69 43.69 -9.06
N THR A 297 3.22 42.87 -9.99
CA THR A 297 1.79 42.65 -10.25
C THR A 297 1.16 41.68 -9.27
N GLY A 298 1.96 40.97 -8.45
CA GLY A 298 1.50 39.88 -7.59
C GLY A 298 1.68 38.49 -8.20
N ILE A 299 2.38 38.35 -9.32
CA ILE A 299 2.73 37.05 -9.91
C ILE A 299 4.23 36.80 -9.78
N PHE A 300 4.56 35.68 -9.17
CA PHE A 300 5.94 35.21 -8.98
C PHE A 300 6.05 33.82 -9.61
N ILE A 301 7.08 33.62 -10.42
CA ILE A 301 7.29 32.43 -11.25
C ILE A 301 8.59 31.76 -10.83
N ASP A 302 8.55 30.43 -10.73
CA ASP A 302 9.69 29.56 -10.39
C ASP A 302 10.41 30.01 -9.10
N ASN A 303 11.73 30.21 -9.14
CA ASN A 303 12.51 30.54 -7.95
C ASN A 303 12.05 31.82 -7.24
N ALA A 304 11.35 32.73 -7.95
CA ALA A 304 10.80 33.94 -7.36
C ALA A 304 9.68 33.64 -6.34
N GLU A 305 9.00 32.50 -6.45
CA GLU A 305 7.99 32.08 -5.47
C GLU A 305 8.57 31.95 -4.07
N THR A 306 9.83 31.50 -3.97
CA THR A 306 10.55 31.29 -2.71
C THR A 306 10.56 32.54 -1.83
N ILE A 307 10.61 33.73 -2.46
CA ILE A 307 10.56 35.01 -1.75
C ILE A 307 9.27 35.13 -0.92
N ILE A 308 8.12 34.80 -1.52
CA ILE A 308 6.85 34.83 -0.80
C ILE A 308 6.74 33.62 0.13
N ARG A 309 7.08 32.42 -0.34
CA ARG A 309 6.93 31.17 0.43
C ARG A 309 7.69 31.20 1.76
N ASN A 310 8.86 31.81 1.80
CA ASN A 310 9.64 31.99 3.04
C ASN A 310 8.95 32.91 4.06
N ALA A 311 8.11 33.84 3.60
CA ALA A 311 7.34 34.73 4.46
C ALA A 311 6.03 34.10 4.95
N VAL A 312 5.59 32.98 4.36
CA VAL A 312 4.39 32.25 4.78
C VAL A 312 4.68 31.49 6.08
N PRO A 313 3.88 31.69 7.14
CA PRO A 313 4.03 30.93 8.39
C PRO A 313 3.90 29.42 8.13
N GLN A 314 4.77 28.62 8.74
CA GLN A 314 4.62 27.17 8.75
C GLN A 314 3.36 26.78 9.54
N TYR A 315 2.71 25.68 9.16
CA TYR A 315 1.59 25.16 9.92
C TYR A 315 2.03 24.73 11.31
N THR A 316 1.22 25.06 12.30
CA THR A 316 1.38 24.53 13.66
C THR A 316 1.12 23.03 13.69
N ARG A 317 1.60 22.34 14.72
CA ARG A 317 1.35 20.91 14.92
C ARG A 317 -0.14 20.58 15.03
N ASP A 318 -0.94 21.47 15.63
CA ASP A 318 -2.39 21.28 15.74
C ASP A 318 -3.10 21.42 14.38
N GLU A 319 -2.66 22.35 13.53
CA GLU A 319 -3.15 22.45 12.15
C GLU A 319 -2.75 21.22 11.32
N LYS A 320 -1.49 20.77 11.41
CA LYS A 320 -1.04 19.53 10.77
C LYS A 320 -1.88 18.33 11.22
N LEU A 321 -2.19 18.22 12.51
CA LEU A 321 -3.04 17.14 13.04
C LEU A 321 -4.46 17.16 12.44
N GLN A 322 -5.06 18.35 12.29
CA GLN A 322 -6.37 18.49 11.63
C GLN A 322 -6.31 18.11 10.15
N MET A 323 -5.23 18.47 9.46
CA MET A 323 -4.98 18.10 8.06
C MET A 323 -4.85 16.58 7.92
N TYR A 324 -4.09 15.92 8.80
CA TYR A 324 -3.99 14.47 8.83
C TYR A 324 -5.35 13.81 9.05
N GLN A 325 -6.16 14.32 9.98
CA GLN A 325 -7.51 13.77 10.20
C GLN A 325 -8.35 13.84 8.92
N ARG A 326 -8.34 14.97 8.20
CA ARG A 326 -9.03 15.12 6.92
C ARG A 326 -8.50 14.13 5.86
N ALA A 327 -7.18 13.98 5.77
CA ALA A 327 -6.55 13.05 4.85
C ALA A 327 -6.96 11.60 5.15
N PHE A 328 -6.99 11.20 6.43
CA PHE A 328 -7.43 9.88 6.85
C PHE A 328 -8.89 9.62 6.52
N ASP A 329 -9.77 10.58 6.78
CA ASP A 329 -11.19 10.47 6.48
C ASP A 329 -11.41 10.29 4.96
N GLU A 330 -10.68 11.04 4.14
CA GLU A 330 -10.74 10.92 2.67
C GLU A 330 -10.15 9.58 2.18
N CYS A 331 -9.06 9.08 2.78
CA CYS A 331 -8.52 7.74 2.49
C CYS A 331 -9.55 6.64 2.79
N LEU A 332 -10.15 6.69 3.99
CA LEU A 332 -11.15 5.70 4.43
C LEU A 332 -12.40 5.72 3.54
N LYS A 333 -12.83 6.90 3.07
CA LYS A 333 -13.93 7.06 2.11
C LYS A 333 -13.69 6.29 0.81
N TYR A 334 -12.44 6.15 0.35
CA TYR A 334 -12.08 5.39 -0.85
C TYR A 334 -11.54 3.99 -0.56
N GLY A 335 -11.68 3.49 0.68
CA GLY A 335 -11.28 2.13 1.03
C GLY A 335 -9.77 1.95 1.19
N ILE A 336 -9.01 3.04 1.30
CA ILE A 336 -7.59 3.00 1.61
C ILE A 336 -7.43 2.69 3.09
N THR A 337 -6.90 1.51 3.37
CA THR A 337 -6.64 1.01 4.73
C THR A 337 -5.18 1.14 5.13
N SER A 338 -4.29 1.35 4.16
CA SER A 338 -2.85 1.52 4.36
C SER A 338 -2.28 2.50 3.33
N VAL A 339 -1.32 3.33 3.77
CA VAL A 339 -0.62 4.30 2.91
C VAL A 339 0.88 4.19 3.15
N HIS A 340 1.66 4.23 2.06
CA HIS A 340 3.09 4.49 2.14
C HIS A 340 3.36 5.99 2.02
N ASP A 341 3.71 6.65 3.11
CA ASP A 341 3.86 8.11 3.16
C ASP A 341 5.31 8.53 2.92
N MET A 342 5.52 9.36 1.91
CA MET A 342 6.84 9.61 1.32
C MET A 342 7.46 10.92 1.79
N GLY A 343 8.62 10.85 2.44
CA GLY A 343 9.46 12.01 2.75
C GLY A 343 9.01 12.79 3.98
N ILE A 344 8.60 12.10 5.05
CA ILE A 344 8.06 12.73 6.26
C ILE A 344 9.13 13.51 7.05
N ASP A 345 8.69 14.58 7.72
CA ASP A 345 9.53 15.37 8.63
C ASP A 345 9.40 14.92 10.10
N LYS A 346 10.08 15.64 11.01
CA LYS A 346 10.11 15.30 12.44
C LYS A 346 8.76 15.50 13.13
N ASP A 347 7.99 16.51 12.73
CA ASP A 347 6.66 16.74 13.28
C ASP A 347 5.69 15.67 12.82
N ASP A 348 5.79 15.25 11.55
CA ASP A 348 4.99 14.16 10.98
C ASP A 348 5.24 12.86 11.74
N PHE A 349 6.51 12.52 11.97
CA PHE A 349 6.90 11.35 12.76
C PHE A 349 6.33 11.41 14.19
N ASP A 350 6.44 12.57 14.86
CA ASP A 350 5.91 12.75 16.21
C ASP A 350 4.38 12.61 16.27
N ILE A 351 3.68 13.13 15.27
CA ILE A 351 2.22 13.01 15.15
C ILE A 351 1.83 11.54 14.98
N TYR A 352 2.44 10.82 14.04
CA TYR A 352 2.13 9.41 13.81
C TYR A 352 2.43 8.53 15.01
N LYS A 353 3.58 8.75 15.65
CA LYS A 353 3.96 8.03 16.86
C LYS A 353 2.94 8.26 17.97
N LYS A 354 2.56 9.52 18.23
CA LYS A 354 1.56 9.87 19.25
C LYS A 354 0.19 9.25 18.96
N LEU A 355 -0.30 9.35 17.72
CA LEU A 355 -1.58 8.76 17.33
C LEU A 355 -1.56 7.22 17.44
N THR A 356 -0.43 6.59 17.16
CA THR A 356 -0.25 5.14 17.31
C THR A 356 -0.29 4.71 18.77
N GLU A 357 0.49 5.39 19.63
CA GLU A 357 0.52 5.13 21.08
C GLU A 357 -0.86 5.33 21.74
N GLN A 358 -1.65 6.27 21.21
CA GLN A 358 -3.01 6.56 21.68
C GLN A 358 -4.09 5.69 21.02
N ARG A 359 -3.73 4.79 20.08
CA ARG A 359 -4.66 3.98 19.28
C ARG A 359 -5.69 4.80 18.49
N GLN A 360 -5.28 5.99 18.07
CA GLN A 360 -6.10 6.96 17.33
C GLN A 360 -5.73 7.04 15.85
N LEU A 361 -4.63 6.45 15.40
CA LEU A 361 -4.27 6.38 13.99
C LEU A 361 -5.25 5.45 13.24
N PRO A 362 -6.12 5.96 12.33
CA PRO A 362 -7.26 5.19 11.83
C PRO A 362 -6.96 4.40 10.53
N VAL A 363 -5.88 4.76 9.84
CA VAL A 363 -5.32 4.13 8.64
C VAL A 363 -3.91 3.64 8.98
N ARG A 364 -3.42 2.57 8.36
CA ARG A 364 -2.03 2.11 8.59
C ARG A 364 -1.05 2.96 7.80
N VAL A 365 0.08 3.32 8.40
CA VAL A 365 1.08 4.17 7.76
C VAL A 365 2.44 3.47 7.72
N TYR A 366 3.00 3.33 6.52
CA TYR A 366 4.38 2.91 6.30
C TYR A 366 5.17 4.10 5.75
N ALA A 367 5.92 4.78 6.61
CA ALA A 367 6.56 6.04 6.29
C ALA A 367 8.01 5.89 5.84
N PHE A 368 8.41 6.81 4.97
CA PHE A 368 9.77 7.06 4.56
C PHE A 368 10.20 8.44 5.03
N ALA A 369 11.31 8.55 5.77
CA ALA A 369 11.91 9.83 6.09
C ALA A 369 12.50 10.48 4.84
N LEU A 370 12.51 11.81 4.75
CA LEU A 370 13.33 12.50 3.73
C LEU A 370 14.81 12.12 3.95
N GLY A 371 15.45 11.53 2.94
CA GLY A 371 16.86 11.15 3.04
C GLY A 371 17.73 12.39 3.14
N ASP A 372 18.68 12.39 4.08
CA ASP A 372 19.49 13.53 4.53
C ASP A 372 18.80 14.56 5.45
N GLY A 373 17.50 14.45 5.69
CA GLY A 373 16.75 15.34 6.58
C GLY A 373 16.90 15.05 8.08
N ASP A 374 16.12 15.75 8.90
CA ASP A 374 16.21 15.67 10.37
C ASP A 374 15.89 14.27 10.91
N VAL A 375 14.83 13.64 10.38
CA VAL A 375 14.39 12.30 10.78
C VAL A 375 15.43 11.24 10.38
N TRP A 376 16.12 11.45 9.27
CA TRP A 376 17.18 10.54 8.83
C TRP A 376 18.31 10.42 9.88
N GLN A 377 18.70 11.53 10.51
CA GLN A 377 19.71 11.51 11.56
C GLN A 377 19.27 10.74 12.81
N GLU A 378 17.96 10.72 13.10
CA GLU A 378 17.41 9.89 14.17
C GLU A 378 17.48 8.41 13.78
N LEU A 379 17.04 8.04 12.57
CA LEU A 379 17.05 6.67 12.07
C LEU A 379 18.46 6.07 12.00
N LEU A 380 19.48 6.86 11.67
CA LEU A 380 20.88 6.41 11.71
C LEU A 380 21.33 5.97 13.12
N LYS A 381 20.75 6.57 14.17
CA LYS A 381 21.08 6.27 15.57
C LYS A 381 20.23 5.14 16.12
N SER A 382 18.92 5.17 15.89
CA SER A 382 17.94 4.28 16.53
C SER A 382 17.52 3.08 15.67
N GLY A 383 17.75 3.12 14.36
CA GLY A 383 17.17 2.14 13.42
C GLY A 383 15.69 2.41 13.15
N PRO A 384 14.97 1.48 12.49
CA PRO A 384 13.56 1.65 12.16
C PRO A 384 12.67 1.69 13.41
N TYR A 385 11.60 2.49 13.36
CA TYR A 385 10.49 2.42 14.30
C TYR A 385 9.39 1.53 13.73
N ILE A 386 8.94 0.51 14.47
CA ILE A 386 7.91 -0.42 14.02
C ILE A 386 6.95 -0.72 15.18
N ASP A 387 5.67 -0.43 15.01
CA ASP A 387 4.61 -0.99 15.86
C ASP A 387 4.38 -2.47 15.47
N ALA A 388 5.18 -3.35 16.08
CA ALA A 388 5.15 -4.78 15.78
C ALA A 388 3.92 -5.51 16.37
N ILE A 389 3.12 -4.84 17.21
CA ILE A 389 1.96 -5.46 17.87
C ILE A 389 0.71 -5.24 17.02
N HIS A 390 0.43 -3.98 16.66
CA HIS A 390 -0.80 -3.63 15.94
C HIS A 390 -0.58 -3.35 14.46
N TYR A 391 0.68 -3.21 14.00
CA TYR A 391 1.05 -2.88 12.62
C TYR A 391 0.34 -1.61 12.13
N GLN A 392 0.18 -0.62 13.02
CA GLN A 392 -0.52 0.62 12.69
C GLN A 392 0.43 1.68 12.09
N PHE A 393 1.67 1.72 12.56
CA PHE A 393 2.69 2.64 12.05
C PHE A 393 4.07 2.00 12.00
N ALA A 394 4.80 2.23 10.90
CA ALA A 394 6.21 1.96 10.80
C ALA A 394 6.92 3.10 10.07
N LEU A 395 8.05 3.56 10.61
CA LEU A 395 9.01 4.41 9.92
C LEU A 395 10.24 3.54 9.66
N ARG A 396 10.34 3.02 8.43
CA ARG A 396 11.33 1.99 8.06
C ARG A 396 12.03 2.26 6.74
N GLY A 397 11.82 3.41 6.12
CA GLY A 397 12.53 3.75 4.90
C GLY A 397 13.00 5.19 4.81
N ILE A 398 13.76 5.46 3.76
CA ILE A 398 14.13 6.81 3.31
C ILE A 398 13.66 7.06 1.88
N LYS A 399 13.20 8.29 1.62
CA LYS A 399 12.82 8.79 0.30
C LYS A 399 13.99 9.61 -0.27
N LEU A 400 14.44 9.27 -1.47
CA LEU A 400 15.44 9.99 -2.25
C LEU A 400 14.85 10.49 -3.57
N TYR A 401 15.55 11.41 -4.24
CA TYR A 401 15.18 11.96 -5.54
C TYR A 401 16.40 11.99 -6.46
N VAL A 402 16.26 11.61 -7.72
CA VAL A 402 17.37 11.70 -8.70
C VAL A 402 17.10 12.71 -9.82
N ASP A 403 15.84 12.95 -10.17
CA ASP A 403 15.42 13.86 -11.24
C ASP A 403 14.10 14.59 -10.93
N GLY A 404 13.59 15.34 -11.91
CA GLY A 404 12.29 16.01 -11.85
C GLY A 404 11.17 15.20 -12.51
N ALA A 405 10.19 15.89 -13.10
CA ALA A 405 9.03 15.29 -13.77
C ALA A 405 9.10 15.39 -15.30
N LEU A 406 8.38 14.51 -16.00
CA LEU A 406 8.39 14.48 -17.46
C LEU A 406 7.71 15.71 -18.06
N GLY A 407 6.59 16.17 -17.46
CA GLY A 407 5.78 17.28 -17.98
C GLY A 407 6.54 18.62 -18.03
N SER A 408 7.26 18.95 -16.96
CA SER A 408 8.11 20.15 -16.84
C SER A 408 9.50 19.98 -17.48
N ARG A 409 9.75 18.84 -18.15
CA ARG A 409 11.03 18.44 -18.73
C ARG A 409 12.18 18.30 -17.72
N GLY A 410 11.87 18.17 -16.44
CA GLY A 410 12.84 17.94 -15.38
C GLY A 410 13.36 16.49 -15.30
N ALA A 411 12.65 15.52 -15.88
CA ALA A 411 13.04 14.11 -15.85
C ALA A 411 14.34 13.87 -16.64
N ALA A 412 15.30 13.16 -16.04
CA ALA A 412 16.61 12.99 -16.66
C ALA A 412 16.57 11.92 -17.74
N LEU A 413 16.78 12.32 -19.00
CA LEU A 413 16.72 11.43 -20.17
C LEU A 413 18.11 11.05 -20.70
N ILE A 414 18.22 9.84 -21.25
CA ILE A 414 19.44 9.38 -21.94
C ILE A 414 19.63 10.21 -23.21
N GLU A 415 18.63 10.30 -24.06
CA GLU A 415 18.67 11.20 -25.23
C GLU A 415 17.94 12.52 -24.93
N PRO A 416 18.19 13.62 -25.66
CA PRO A 416 17.45 14.87 -25.48
C PRO A 416 15.93 14.69 -25.63
N TYR A 417 15.15 15.58 -25.03
CA TYR A 417 13.70 15.67 -25.25
C TYR A 417 13.42 15.84 -26.76
N SER A 418 12.39 15.15 -27.26
CA SER A 418 12.08 15.15 -28.69
C SER A 418 11.47 16.47 -29.15
N ASP A 419 10.84 17.19 -28.24
CA ASP A 419 10.24 18.50 -28.47
C ASP A 419 11.04 19.67 -27.87
N GLU A 420 12.18 19.38 -27.25
CA GLU A 420 13.15 20.38 -26.81
C GLU A 420 14.57 19.83 -27.05
N PRO A 421 15.09 20.01 -28.29
CA PRO A 421 16.43 19.56 -28.65
C PRO A 421 17.47 20.11 -27.68
N GLU A 422 18.54 19.34 -27.43
CA GLU A 422 19.64 19.65 -26.51
C GLU A 422 19.32 19.58 -25.00
N HIS A 423 18.04 19.60 -24.61
CA HIS A 423 17.66 19.44 -23.20
C HIS A 423 17.52 17.96 -22.81
N ARG A 424 18.15 17.54 -21.70
CA ARG A 424 18.14 16.14 -21.19
C ARG A 424 17.60 16.02 -19.76
N GLY A 425 16.84 17.03 -19.31
CA GLY A 425 16.37 17.14 -17.93
C GLY A 425 17.47 17.35 -16.91
N LEU A 426 17.11 17.19 -15.63
CA LEU A 426 17.92 17.62 -14.49
C LEU A 426 18.29 16.44 -13.59
N ILE A 427 19.53 16.43 -13.10
CA ILE A 427 19.94 15.54 -12.01
C ILE A 427 19.88 16.36 -10.72
N THR A 428 18.94 16.02 -9.85
CA THR A 428 18.67 16.76 -8.61
C THR A 428 19.56 16.29 -7.46
N THR A 429 19.96 15.02 -7.48
CA THR A 429 20.92 14.44 -6.52
C THR A 429 22.03 13.71 -7.24
N ALA A 430 23.26 13.98 -6.85
CA ALA A 430 24.42 13.34 -7.45
C ALA A 430 24.43 11.82 -7.20
N PRO A 431 24.78 10.98 -8.19
CA PRO A 431 24.75 9.52 -8.08
C PRO A 431 25.49 8.96 -6.85
N GLU A 432 26.67 9.52 -6.55
CA GLU A 432 27.48 9.09 -5.42
C GLU A 432 26.79 9.33 -4.07
N LYS A 433 25.92 10.34 -3.97
CA LYS A 433 25.11 10.61 -2.78
C LYS A 433 23.98 9.58 -2.65
N ILE A 434 23.36 9.16 -3.76
CA ILE A 434 22.37 8.07 -3.76
C ILE A 434 22.99 6.78 -3.25
N ARG A 435 24.17 6.40 -3.74
CA ARG A 435 24.90 5.22 -3.25
C ARG A 435 25.25 5.33 -1.78
N LEU A 436 25.82 6.46 -1.35
CA LEU A 436 26.20 6.68 0.05
C LEU A 436 25.01 6.50 0.99
N LEU A 437 23.88 7.15 0.70
CA LEU A 437 22.68 7.06 1.51
C LEU A 437 22.07 5.65 1.47
N THR A 438 22.14 4.97 0.32
CA THR A 438 21.68 3.58 0.19
C THR A 438 22.52 2.63 1.03
N GLU A 439 23.85 2.75 1.01
CA GLU A 439 24.73 1.93 1.84
C GLU A 439 24.47 2.14 3.34
N GLN A 440 24.27 3.39 3.76
CA GLN A 440 23.94 3.73 5.15
C GLN A 440 22.57 3.17 5.57
N ALA A 441 21.56 3.26 4.69
CA ALA A 441 20.23 2.73 4.95
C ALA A 441 20.26 1.20 5.04
N LEU A 442 20.97 0.54 4.10
CA LEU A 442 21.15 -0.90 4.12
C LEU A 442 21.82 -1.35 5.42
N ASP A 443 22.89 -0.69 5.87
CA ASP A 443 23.55 -0.99 7.16
C ASP A 443 22.55 -1.01 8.33
N LYS A 444 21.61 -0.06 8.33
CA LYS A 444 20.57 0.12 9.37
C LYS A 444 19.27 -0.65 9.13
N GLU A 445 19.23 -1.53 8.12
CA GLU A 445 18.04 -2.32 7.76
C GLU A 445 16.82 -1.46 7.38
N LEU A 446 17.09 -0.28 6.82
CA LEU A 446 16.10 0.65 6.28
C LEU A 446 15.92 0.41 4.78
N GLN A 447 14.68 0.51 4.32
CA GLN A 447 14.34 0.47 2.90
C GLN A 447 14.70 1.79 2.23
N VAL A 448 15.06 1.75 0.96
CA VAL A 448 15.27 2.97 0.15
C VAL A 448 14.24 3.00 -0.96
N ALA A 449 13.55 4.13 -1.07
CA ALA A 449 12.65 4.47 -2.17
C ALA A 449 13.21 5.71 -2.88
N THR A 450 13.57 5.58 -4.15
CA THR A 450 14.14 6.69 -4.91
C THR A 450 13.21 7.09 -6.04
N HIS A 451 12.80 8.35 -6.08
CA HIS A 451 12.12 8.95 -7.23
C HIS A 451 13.04 8.94 -8.45
N ALA A 452 12.58 8.30 -9.53
CA ALA A 452 13.22 8.33 -10.84
C ALA A 452 12.18 8.22 -11.96
N ILE A 453 11.99 9.30 -12.72
CA ILE A 453 11.02 9.33 -13.83
C ILE A 453 11.69 9.02 -15.16
N GLY A 454 12.79 9.70 -15.50
CA GLY A 454 13.45 9.54 -16.79
C GLY A 454 14.24 8.24 -16.93
N ASP A 455 14.55 7.82 -18.15
CA ASP A 455 15.31 6.58 -18.43
C ASP A 455 16.75 6.65 -17.92
N ARG A 456 17.41 7.82 -18.01
CA ARG A 456 18.74 8.04 -17.42
C ARG A 456 18.67 8.06 -15.90
N ALA A 457 17.63 8.65 -15.32
CA ALA A 457 17.39 8.61 -13.88
C ALA A 457 17.24 7.18 -13.35
N ASN A 458 16.39 6.37 -14.00
CA ASN A 458 16.21 4.95 -13.65
C ASN A 458 17.53 4.17 -13.75
N ARG A 459 18.29 4.37 -14.83
CA ARG A 459 19.62 3.75 -15.00
C ARG A 459 20.58 4.12 -13.87
N ILE A 460 20.69 5.40 -13.53
CA ILE A 460 21.54 5.88 -12.44
C ILE A 460 21.16 5.17 -11.12
N VAL A 461 19.87 5.14 -10.78
CA VAL A 461 19.45 4.50 -9.53
C VAL A 461 19.75 3.00 -9.52
N LEU A 462 19.51 2.29 -10.63
CA LEU A 462 19.86 0.88 -10.76
C LEU A 462 21.38 0.65 -10.62
N ASP A 463 22.21 1.51 -11.21
CA ASP A 463 23.68 1.45 -11.11
C ASP A 463 24.15 1.66 -9.67
N GLU A 464 23.60 2.65 -8.96
CA GLU A 464 24.00 2.96 -7.58
C GLU A 464 23.45 1.92 -6.59
N TYR A 465 22.26 1.37 -6.81
CA TYR A 465 21.73 0.25 -6.05
C TYR A 465 22.56 -1.02 -6.27
N GLU A 466 22.93 -1.36 -7.51
CA GLU A 466 23.77 -2.53 -7.81
C GLU A 466 25.13 -2.41 -7.08
N GLN A 467 25.75 -1.23 -7.09
CA GLN A 467 26.98 -0.97 -6.36
C GLN A 467 26.81 -1.08 -4.83
N ALA A 468 25.77 -0.48 -4.27
CA ALA A 468 25.50 -0.58 -2.84
C ALA A 468 25.26 -2.05 -2.41
N LEU A 469 24.52 -2.81 -3.21
CA LEU A 469 24.24 -4.23 -2.94
C LEU A 469 25.49 -5.13 -3.02
N GLN A 470 26.50 -4.78 -3.82
CA GLN A 470 27.79 -5.50 -3.81
C GLN A 470 28.49 -5.44 -2.46
N LYS A 471 28.31 -4.35 -1.70
CA LYS A 471 28.83 -4.21 -0.32
C LYS A 471 27.98 -4.96 0.71
N PHE A 472 26.71 -5.22 0.40
CA PHE A 472 25.76 -5.91 1.26
C PHE A 472 25.08 -7.11 0.56
N PRO A 473 25.84 -8.11 0.06
CA PRO A 473 25.30 -9.17 -0.80
C PRO A 473 24.21 -10.00 -0.10
N PHE A 474 24.30 -10.18 1.22
CA PHE A 474 23.30 -10.90 2.02
C PHE A 474 21.96 -10.14 2.17
N LYS A 475 21.95 -8.83 1.91
CA LYS A 475 20.74 -7.99 2.00
C LYS A 475 20.00 -7.88 0.65
N ALA A 476 20.61 -8.24 -0.47
CA ALA A 476 20.02 -8.05 -1.81
C ALA A 476 18.61 -8.67 -1.97
N ALA A 477 18.40 -9.88 -1.47
CA ALA A 477 17.10 -10.56 -1.56
C ALA A 477 16.02 -9.96 -0.63
N SER A 478 16.43 -9.29 0.45
CA SER A 478 15.52 -8.81 1.49
C SER A 478 15.42 -7.29 1.58
N ALA A 479 16.26 -6.52 0.88
CA ALA A 479 16.29 -5.06 0.97
C ALA A 479 15.01 -4.40 0.44
N ARG A 480 14.35 -5.05 -0.53
CA ARG A 480 13.16 -4.53 -1.23
C ARG A 480 13.37 -3.08 -1.67
N LEU A 481 14.54 -2.77 -2.24
CA LEU A 481 14.82 -1.43 -2.76
C LEU A 481 13.74 -1.05 -3.78
N ARG A 482 13.36 0.22 -3.80
CA ARG A 482 12.28 0.70 -4.65
C ARG A 482 12.75 1.81 -5.55
N ILE A 483 12.20 1.83 -6.75
CA ILE A 483 12.19 3.00 -7.61
C ILE A 483 10.75 3.48 -7.70
N GLU A 484 10.54 4.71 -7.30
CA GLU A 484 9.25 5.39 -7.36
C GLU A 484 9.04 5.98 -8.74
N HIS A 485 7.79 5.90 -9.21
CA HIS A 485 7.33 6.16 -10.56
C HIS A 485 7.83 5.14 -11.57
N ALA A 486 9.15 4.92 -11.67
CA ALA A 486 9.78 4.06 -12.67
C ALA A 486 9.16 4.31 -14.06
N GLN A 487 8.91 5.58 -14.36
CA GLN A 487 7.90 5.99 -15.34
C GLN A 487 8.37 5.77 -16.77
N VAL A 488 9.62 6.11 -17.07
CA VAL A 488 10.28 5.90 -18.36
C VAL A 488 11.51 5.06 -18.12
N ILE A 489 11.52 3.83 -18.64
CA ILE A 489 12.61 2.88 -18.45
C ILE A 489 13.20 2.55 -19.82
N SER A 490 14.52 2.68 -19.95
CA SER A 490 15.20 2.16 -21.14
C SER A 490 14.96 0.65 -21.23
N ARG A 491 14.66 0.14 -22.43
CA ARG A 491 14.36 -1.30 -22.62
C ARG A 491 15.48 -2.21 -22.12
N ASP A 492 16.73 -1.77 -22.23
CA ASP A 492 17.92 -2.49 -21.73
C ASP A 492 17.95 -2.61 -20.19
N ASP A 493 17.25 -1.73 -19.47
CA ASP A 493 17.22 -1.69 -18.01
C ASP A 493 16.01 -2.45 -17.42
N LEU A 494 15.02 -2.84 -18.22
CA LEU A 494 13.84 -3.60 -17.76
C LEU A 494 14.21 -4.90 -17.00
N PRO A 495 15.11 -5.77 -17.52
CA PRO A 495 15.48 -6.99 -16.81
C PRO A 495 16.25 -6.74 -15.50
N ARG A 496 16.85 -5.54 -15.34
CA ARG A 496 17.65 -5.20 -14.16
C ARG A 496 16.81 -5.07 -12.91
N PHE A 497 15.55 -4.62 -13.02
CA PHE A 497 14.62 -4.58 -11.89
C PHE A 497 14.51 -5.95 -11.22
N LYS A 498 14.28 -7.00 -12.01
CA LYS A 498 14.18 -8.36 -11.48
C LYS A 498 15.52 -8.86 -10.97
N LYS A 499 16.60 -8.68 -11.76
CA LYS A 499 17.95 -9.13 -11.41
C LYS A 499 18.42 -8.57 -10.06
N LEU A 500 18.12 -7.31 -9.79
CA LEU A 500 18.50 -6.61 -8.56
C LEU A 500 17.43 -6.70 -7.46
N ASN A 501 16.28 -7.31 -7.74
CA ASN A 501 15.13 -7.38 -6.85
C ASN A 501 14.65 -5.99 -6.40
N VAL A 502 14.67 -5.04 -7.34
CA VAL A 502 14.16 -3.68 -7.16
C VAL A 502 12.68 -3.66 -7.52
N ILE A 503 11.85 -3.11 -6.63
CA ILE A 503 10.42 -3.02 -6.81
C ILE A 503 10.09 -1.72 -7.57
N PRO A 504 9.49 -1.79 -8.78
CA PRO A 504 8.88 -0.63 -9.40
C PRO A 504 7.59 -0.26 -8.64
N SER A 505 7.57 0.95 -8.07
CA SER A 505 6.41 1.53 -7.41
C SER A 505 5.80 2.59 -8.32
N MET A 506 4.67 2.29 -8.96
CA MET A 506 4.18 3.03 -10.13
C MET A 506 2.77 3.55 -9.92
N GLN A 507 2.43 4.68 -10.54
CA GLN A 507 1.12 5.31 -10.44
C GLN A 507 0.32 5.11 -11.73
N PRO A 508 -0.71 4.24 -11.76
CA PRO A 508 -1.48 4.00 -12.98
C PRO A 508 -2.16 5.25 -13.54
N THR A 509 -2.61 6.18 -12.68
CA THR A 509 -3.27 7.42 -13.09
C THR A 509 -2.32 8.40 -13.80
N HIS A 510 -1.02 8.42 -13.46
CA HIS A 510 -0.04 9.22 -14.22
C HIS A 510 -0.04 8.82 -15.69
N CYS A 511 -0.20 7.54 -16.01
CA CYS A 511 -0.28 7.09 -17.40
C CYS A 511 -1.43 7.78 -18.15
N THR A 512 -2.60 7.90 -17.53
CA THR A 512 -3.78 8.49 -18.18
C THR A 512 -3.79 10.01 -18.18
N SER A 513 -3.09 10.63 -17.24
CA SER A 513 -2.87 12.08 -17.21
C SER A 513 -1.81 12.52 -18.24
N ASP A 514 -0.76 11.71 -18.42
CA ASP A 514 0.40 12.07 -19.23
C ASP A 514 0.27 11.63 -20.70
N MET A 515 -0.55 10.61 -21.00
CA MET A 515 -0.63 9.99 -22.33
C MET A 515 -0.86 11.00 -23.46
N TYR A 516 -1.57 12.11 -23.17
CA TYR A 516 -1.89 13.19 -24.09
C TYR A 516 -0.67 13.93 -24.66
N TRP A 517 0.48 13.85 -24.00
CA TRP A 517 1.67 14.63 -24.39
C TRP A 517 2.99 13.89 -24.19
N ALA A 518 3.01 12.76 -23.47
CA ALA A 518 4.23 12.01 -23.18
C ALA A 518 5.00 11.61 -24.45
N GLN A 519 4.30 11.24 -25.52
CA GLN A 519 4.95 10.88 -26.79
C GLN A 519 5.63 12.08 -27.48
N ALA A 520 5.08 13.29 -27.37
CA ALA A 520 5.76 14.48 -27.88
C ALA A 520 7.11 14.70 -27.17
N ARG A 521 7.19 14.41 -25.86
CA ARG A 521 8.44 14.50 -25.09
C ARG A 521 9.44 13.39 -25.45
N LEU A 522 8.97 12.15 -25.54
CA LEU A 522 9.85 10.97 -25.62
C LEU A 522 10.13 10.50 -27.05
N GLY A 523 9.28 10.83 -28.01
CA GLY A 523 9.36 10.30 -29.37
C GLY A 523 8.87 8.84 -29.47
N PRO A 524 8.75 8.30 -30.68
CA PRO A 524 8.07 7.03 -30.94
C PRO A 524 8.81 5.80 -30.41
N GLU A 525 10.12 5.90 -30.18
CA GLU A 525 10.94 4.78 -29.70
C GLU A 525 10.99 4.69 -28.17
N ARG A 526 11.28 5.81 -27.47
CA ARG A 526 11.46 5.81 -26.01
C ARG A 526 10.13 5.68 -25.27
N ILE A 527 9.02 6.14 -25.86
CA ILE A 527 7.69 5.97 -25.29
C ILE A 527 7.32 4.49 -25.05
N LEU A 528 7.94 3.56 -25.78
CA LEU A 528 7.75 2.12 -25.59
C LEU A 528 8.26 1.61 -24.23
N GLY A 529 9.16 2.36 -23.60
CA GLY A 529 9.63 2.11 -22.23
C GLY A 529 8.83 2.83 -21.15
N ALA A 530 7.82 3.62 -21.52
CA ALA A 530 7.04 4.41 -20.59
C ALA A 530 5.83 3.63 -20.05
N TYR A 531 5.59 3.68 -18.74
CA TYR A 531 4.51 2.98 -18.05
C TYR A 531 4.42 1.50 -18.46
N ALA A 532 5.56 0.84 -18.63
CA ALA A 532 5.70 -0.48 -19.24
C ALA A 532 5.36 -1.63 -18.26
N TRP A 533 4.16 -1.60 -17.68
CA TRP A 533 3.74 -2.53 -16.62
C TRP A 533 3.80 -3.98 -17.05
N ARG A 534 3.26 -4.32 -18.23
CA ARG A 534 3.32 -5.69 -18.77
C ARG A 534 4.77 -6.16 -18.89
N SER A 535 5.62 -5.31 -19.46
CA SER A 535 7.04 -5.65 -19.65
C SER A 535 7.74 -5.94 -18.31
N LEU A 536 7.50 -5.14 -17.28
CA LEU A 536 8.04 -5.40 -15.94
C LEU A 536 7.47 -6.69 -15.30
N LEU A 537 6.18 -6.94 -15.45
CA LEU A 537 5.51 -8.14 -14.92
C LEU A 537 6.01 -9.42 -15.61
N ASP A 538 6.22 -9.37 -16.92
CA ASP A 538 6.72 -10.51 -17.72
C ASP A 538 8.18 -10.87 -17.36
N GLU A 539 8.99 -9.89 -16.94
CA GLU A 539 10.30 -10.12 -16.31
C GLU A 539 10.18 -10.74 -14.89
N GLY A 540 8.98 -10.92 -14.36
CA GLY A 540 8.71 -11.52 -13.06
C GLY A 540 8.80 -10.53 -11.89
N ASN A 541 8.72 -9.22 -12.15
CA ASN A 541 8.59 -8.23 -11.08
C ASN A 541 7.16 -8.23 -10.52
N ILE A 542 7.03 -7.76 -9.29
CA ILE A 542 5.75 -7.24 -8.79
C ILE A 542 5.73 -5.73 -9.03
N ILE A 543 4.55 -5.12 -9.07
CA ILE A 543 4.41 -3.66 -9.12
C ILE A 543 3.62 -3.22 -7.88
N ALA A 544 4.19 -2.29 -7.11
CA ALA A 544 3.45 -1.67 -6.01
C ALA A 544 2.74 -0.42 -6.56
N SER A 545 1.41 -0.42 -6.61
CA SER A 545 0.66 0.70 -7.18
C SER A 545 0.30 1.74 -6.12
N GLY A 546 0.38 3.01 -6.48
CA GLY A 546 -0.08 4.14 -5.67
C GLY A 546 -0.71 5.23 -6.53
N SER A 547 -1.20 6.30 -5.91
CA SER A 547 -1.72 7.44 -6.66
C SER A 547 -0.78 8.63 -6.68
N ASP A 548 0.19 8.73 -5.76
CA ASP A 548 0.97 9.95 -5.53
C ASP A 548 0.08 11.16 -5.19
N PHE A 549 -1.01 10.94 -4.44
CA PHE A 549 -1.86 12.05 -4.00
C PHE A 549 -1.04 13.04 -3.15
N PRO A 550 -1.30 14.36 -3.27
CA PRO A 550 -2.41 14.98 -3.99
C PRO A 550 -2.11 15.33 -5.46
N VAL A 551 -1.06 14.79 -6.09
CA VAL A 551 -0.82 14.99 -7.53
C VAL A 551 -1.99 14.41 -8.32
N GLU A 552 -2.33 13.15 -8.05
CA GLU A 552 -3.55 12.52 -8.56
C GLU A 552 -4.61 12.39 -7.48
N HIS A 553 -5.84 12.11 -7.92
CA HIS A 553 -6.96 11.86 -7.01
C HIS A 553 -6.73 10.57 -6.18
N PRO A 554 -6.98 10.58 -4.85
CA PRO A 554 -6.69 9.46 -3.94
C PRO A 554 -7.63 8.25 -4.08
N ASN A 555 -8.40 8.11 -5.17
CA ASN A 555 -9.35 7.00 -5.29
C ASN A 555 -8.69 5.82 -6.02
N PRO A 556 -8.41 4.68 -5.35
CA PRO A 556 -7.72 3.55 -5.97
C PRO A 556 -8.48 2.95 -7.14
N LEU A 557 -9.80 3.13 -7.21
CA LEU A 557 -10.62 2.65 -8.33
C LEU A 557 -10.26 3.35 -9.66
N PHE A 558 -9.79 4.60 -9.62
CA PHE A 558 -9.30 5.29 -10.81
C PHE A 558 -7.97 4.69 -11.27
N GLY A 559 -7.06 4.40 -10.34
CA GLY A 559 -5.82 3.68 -10.64
C GLY A 559 -6.06 2.27 -11.15
N PHE A 560 -7.00 1.53 -10.55
CA PHE A 560 -7.40 0.20 -10.99
C PHE A 560 -7.96 0.25 -12.42
N TYR A 561 -8.85 1.21 -12.71
CA TYR A 561 -9.37 1.43 -14.06
C TYR A 561 -8.23 1.71 -15.05
N ALA A 562 -7.37 2.70 -14.75
CA ALA A 562 -6.24 3.05 -15.60
C ALA A 562 -5.29 1.87 -15.86
N ALA A 563 -5.03 1.02 -14.85
CA ALA A 563 -4.16 -0.15 -14.98
C ALA A 563 -4.69 -1.19 -15.98
N ILE A 564 -6.01 -1.40 -16.02
CA ILE A 564 -6.63 -2.44 -16.88
C ILE A 564 -7.09 -1.89 -18.24
N THR A 565 -7.34 -0.60 -18.36
CA THR A 565 -7.83 0.03 -19.61
C THR A 565 -6.78 0.84 -20.32
N ARG A 566 -5.87 1.49 -19.61
CA ARG A 566 -4.98 2.54 -20.14
C ARG A 566 -5.76 3.61 -20.91
N GLN A 567 -6.91 3.96 -20.35
CA GLN A 567 -7.83 4.97 -20.85
C GLN A 567 -8.14 5.96 -19.73
N ASP A 568 -8.43 7.21 -20.09
CA ASP A 568 -8.92 8.20 -19.14
C ASP A 568 -10.36 7.91 -18.71
N LYS A 569 -10.91 8.76 -17.83
CA LYS A 569 -12.28 8.64 -17.31
C LYS A 569 -13.37 8.70 -18.40
N HIS A 570 -13.05 9.16 -19.61
CA HIS A 570 -13.97 9.20 -20.76
C HIS A 570 -13.85 7.94 -21.64
N GLY A 571 -12.95 7.02 -21.30
CA GLY A 571 -12.65 5.83 -22.08
C GLY A 571 -11.77 6.11 -23.29
N ILE A 572 -11.03 7.22 -23.32
CA ILE A 572 -10.15 7.61 -24.41
C ILE A 572 -8.70 7.22 -24.05
N PRO A 573 -7.88 6.72 -24.99
CA PRO A 573 -8.21 6.44 -26.38
C PRO A 573 -8.84 5.04 -26.55
N ARG A 574 -9.76 4.92 -27.50
CA ARG A 574 -10.31 3.65 -27.97
C ARG A 574 -9.62 3.19 -29.24
N THR A 575 -9.10 4.13 -30.02
CA THR A 575 -8.47 3.88 -31.31
C THR A 575 -7.26 4.80 -31.50
N ALA A 576 -6.43 4.49 -32.50
CA ALA A 576 -5.37 5.41 -32.93
C ALA A 576 -5.91 6.77 -33.43
N ASP A 577 -7.15 6.83 -33.91
CA ASP A 577 -7.74 8.09 -34.37
C ASP A 577 -8.09 9.03 -33.21
N ASP A 578 -8.54 8.49 -32.08
CA ASP A 578 -8.71 9.28 -30.85
C ASP A 578 -7.38 9.93 -30.46
N VAL A 579 -6.27 9.19 -30.56
CA VAL A 579 -4.92 9.70 -30.28
C VAL A 579 -4.54 10.82 -31.25
N ARG A 580 -4.69 10.61 -32.56
CA ARG A 580 -4.37 11.64 -33.57
C ARG A 580 -5.16 12.94 -33.38
N GLN A 581 -6.40 12.85 -32.86
CA GLN A 581 -7.28 13.99 -32.69
C GLN A 581 -6.99 14.78 -31.41
N SER A 582 -6.60 14.10 -30.33
CA SER A 582 -6.59 14.71 -29.00
C SER A 582 -5.20 14.80 -28.37
N PHE A 583 -4.17 14.15 -28.93
CA PHE A 583 -2.86 14.01 -28.30
C PHE A 583 -1.80 14.83 -29.05
N GLN A 584 -0.86 15.39 -28.30
CA GLN A 584 0.38 15.96 -28.82
C GLN A 584 1.33 14.82 -29.20
N LEU A 585 1.62 14.71 -30.49
CA LEU A 585 2.52 13.69 -31.04
C LEU A 585 3.90 14.28 -31.34
N SER A 586 4.90 13.41 -31.36
CA SER A 586 6.21 13.71 -31.94
C SER A 586 6.10 13.96 -33.45
N ALA A 587 7.16 14.53 -34.06
CA ALA A 587 7.21 14.78 -35.51
C ALA A 587 6.96 13.51 -36.34
N ASP A 588 7.42 12.35 -35.85
CA ASP A 588 7.23 11.05 -36.52
C ASP A 588 5.80 10.48 -36.40
N GLY A 589 4.95 11.07 -35.56
CA GLY A 589 3.57 10.61 -35.35
C GLY A 589 3.48 9.23 -34.69
N ILE A 590 2.40 8.50 -34.99
CA ILE A 590 2.14 7.14 -34.48
C ILE A 590 2.85 6.11 -35.37
N SER A 591 3.78 5.34 -34.79
CA SER A 591 4.51 4.28 -35.50
C SER A 591 3.71 3.00 -35.68
N ASP A 592 2.91 2.60 -34.68
CA ASP A 592 2.04 1.42 -34.74
C ASP A 592 0.63 1.74 -34.19
N PRO A 593 -0.36 1.98 -35.08
CA PRO A 593 -1.73 2.26 -34.69
C PRO A 593 -2.38 1.17 -33.81
N LYS A 594 -1.98 -0.10 -33.97
CA LYS A 594 -2.62 -1.22 -33.25
C LYS A 594 -2.36 -1.15 -31.74
N LYS A 595 -1.28 -0.48 -31.33
CA LYS A 595 -0.97 -0.26 -29.91
C LYS A 595 -1.99 0.62 -29.20
N PHE A 596 -2.85 1.33 -29.93
CA PHE A 596 -3.85 2.26 -29.39
C PHE A 596 -5.28 1.70 -29.42
N GLU A 597 -5.46 0.46 -29.90
CA GLU A 597 -6.75 -0.20 -29.92
C GLU A 597 -7.19 -0.59 -28.51
N ASN A 598 -8.31 0.00 -28.07
CA ASN A 598 -8.90 -0.12 -26.73
C ASN A 598 -7.99 0.34 -25.58
N GLY A 599 -7.07 1.27 -25.81
CA GLY A 599 -6.24 1.88 -24.75
C GLY A 599 -4.89 2.32 -25.26
N TRP A 600 -4.25 3.26 -24.57
CA TRP A 600 -2.96 3.83 -24.97
C TRP A 600 -1.81 2.85 -24.69
N TYR A 601 -1.12 2.33 -25.72
CA TYR A 601 -0.18 1.19 -25.57
C TYR A 601 -0.84 0.01 -24.84
N ALA A 602 -1.94 -0.50 -25.40
CA ALA A 602 -2.82 -1.49 -24.79
C ALA A 602 -2.13 -2.84 -24.47
N ASP A 603 -1.01 -3.15 -25.11
CA ASP A 603 -0.15 -4.30 -24.79
C ASP A 603 0.50 -4.19 -23.40
N GLN A 604 0.55 -2.99 -22.80
CA GLN A 604 1.10 -2.74 -21.47
C GLN A 604 0.07 -2.85 -20.33
N LYS A 605 -1.17 -3.28 -20.60
CA LYS A 605 -2.22 -3.42 -19.57
C LYS A 605 -1.88 -4.46 -18.50
N MET A 606 -2.36 -4.21 -17.29
CA MET A 606 -2.50 -5.24 -16.27
C MET A 606 -3.81 -6.01 -16.47
N THR A 607 -3.83 -7.29 -16.09
CA THR A 607 -5.08 -8.01 -15.82
C THR A 607 -5.74 -7.45 -14.56
N ARG A 608 -7.02 -7.72 -14.36
CA ARG A 608 -7.73 -7.32 -13.12
C ARG A 608 -7.10 -7.92 -11.87
N GLN A 609 -6.61 -9.17 -11.96
CA GLN A 609 -5.94 -9.85 -10.85
C GLN A 609 -4.62 -9.17 -10.48
N GLU A 610 -3.79 -8.83 -11.48
CA GLU A 610 -2.53 -8.09 -11.25
C GLU A 610 -2.81 -6.68 -10.72
N ALA A 611 -3.80 -5.98 -11.28
CA ALA A 611 -4.21 -4.67 -10.78
C ALA A 611 -4.67 -4.74 -9.31
N LEU A 612 -5.52 -5.72 -8.95
CA LEU A 612 -5.97 -5.90 -7.57
C LEU A 612 -4.79 -6.20 -6.64
N ARG A 613 -3.87 -7.08 -7.03
CA ARG A 613 -2.65 -7.38 -6.26
C ARG A 613 -1.77 -6.14 -6.07
N SER A 614 -1.62 -5.33 -7.12
CA SER A 614 -0.80 -4.11 -7.09
C SER A 614 -1.28 -3.08 -6.07
N PHE A 615 -2.60 -3.00 -5.84
CA PHE A 615 -3.22 -2.13 -4.83
C PHE A 615 -3.52 -2.84 -3.51
N THR A 616 -3.04 -4.08 -3.31
CA THR A 616 -3.26 -4.85 -2.07
C THR A 616 -1.97 -5.59 -1.66
N ILE A 617 -1.87 -6.90 -1.92
CA ILE A 617 -0.80 -7.76 -1.42
C ILE A 617 0.60 -7.36 -1.90
N TRP A 618 0.75 -6.75 -3.09
CA TRP A 618 2.06 -6.28 -3.57
C TRP A 618 2.49 -4.98 -2.88
N GLY A 619 1.55 -4.09 -2.54
CA GLY A 619 1.81 -2.98 -1.63
C GLY A 619 2.27 -3.49 -0.26
N ALA A 620 1.53 -4.44 0.33
CA ALA A 620 1.91 -5.08 1.60
C ALA A 620 3.27 -5.80 1.52
N PHE A 621 3.60 -6.39 0.36
CA PHE A 621 4.93 -6.95 0.14
C PHE A 621 5.99 -5.86 0.11
N ALA A 622 5.77 -4.74 -0.59
CA ALA A 622 6.74 -3.65 -0.62
C ALA A 622 7.09 -3.12 0.78
N GLU A 623 6.13 -3.07 1.72
CA GLU A 623 6.35 -2.60 3.09
C GLU A 623 6.66 -3.69 4.14
N PHE A 624 7.01 -4.92 3.74
CA PHE A 624 7.34 -6.02 4.68
C PHE A 624 6.17 -6.62 5.48
N ALA A 625 4.93 -6.40 5.05
CA ALA A 625 3.73 -6.81 5.77
C ALA A 625 2.83 -7.83 5.05
N ALA A 626 3.23 -8.42 3.92
CA ALA A 626 2.42 -9.40 3.17
C ALA A 626 2.00 -10.64 3.99
N ASN A 627 2.74 -10.98 5.06
CA ASN A 627 2.35 -12.06 5.98
C ASN A 627 1.27 -11.63 6.98
N GLN A 628 1.04 -10.32 7.14
CA GLN A 628 0.10 -9.76 8.10
C GLN A 628 -1.15 -9.16 7.44
N LYS A 629 -1.04 -8.59 6.23
CA LYS A 629 -2.15 -7.94 5.51
C LYS A 629 -1.99 -7.99 4.00
N GLY A 630 -2.94 -7.41 3.28
CA GLY A 630 -2.98 -7.33 1.81
C GLY A 630 -3.74 -8.47 1.13
N SER A 631 -4.23 -9.44 1.91
CA SER A 631 -5.12 -10.51 1.45
C SER A 631 -6.08 -10.90 2.59
N ILE A 632 -7.20 -11.52 2.24
CA ILE A 632 -8.20 -12.04 3.20
C ILE A 632 -7.89 -13.52 3.43
N GLU A 633 -7.06 -13.79 4.44
CA GLU A 633 -6.66 -15.13 4.86
C GLU A 633 -6.75 -15.26 6.38
N GLU A 634 -7.01 -16.46 6.88
CA GLU A 634 -7.03 -16.73 8.32
C GLU A 634 -5.72 -16.32 8.98
N GLY A 635 -5.82 -15.65 10.13
CA GLY A 635 -4.69 -15.12 10.89
C GLY A 635 -4.22 -13.74 10.45
N LYS A 636 -4.53 -13.27 9.24
CA LYS A 636 -4.18 -11.91 8.78
C LYS A 636 -5.08 -10.84 9.41
N LEU A 637 -4.61 -9.60 9.35
CA LEU A 637 -5.33 -8.42 9.83
C LEU A 637 -6.60 -8.23 8.99
N ALA A 638 -7.69 -7.89 9.66
CA ALA A 638 -8.99 -7.66 9.04
C ALA A 638 -9.08 -6.23 8.47
N ASP A 639 -8.31 -5.99 7.41
CA ASP A 639 -8.38 -4.78 6.59
C ASP A 639 -9.17 -5.11 5.32
N ILE A 640 -10.42 -4.64 5.23
CA ILE A 640 -11.42 -5.13 4.28
C ILE A 640 -12.22 -3.96 3.71
N VAL A 641 -12.56 -4.05 2.42
CA VAL A 641 -13.43 -3.10 1.72
C VAL A 641 -14.61 -3.82 1.10
N ILE A 642 -15.80 -3.24 1.23
CA ILE A 642 -17.04 -3.67 0.56
C ILE A 642 -17.37 -2.66 -0.54
N LEU A 643 -17.53 -3.15 -1.77
CA LEU A 643 -17.78 -2.33 -2.97
C LEU A 643 -19.20 -2.51 -3.49
N SER A 644 -19.77 -1.44 -4.06
CA SER A 644 -21.10 -1.48 -4.67
C SER A 644 -21.21 -2.36 -5.91
N ASN A 645 -20.12 -2.49 -6.68
CA ASN A 645 -20.05 -3.33 -7.88
C ASN A 645 -18.87 -4.30 -7.82
N ASN A 646 -18.96 -5.36 -8.60
CA ASN A 646 -17.89 -6.35 -8.75
C ASN A 646 -16.83 -5.88 -9.74
N ILE A 647 -15.83 -5.15 -9.25
CA ILE A 647 -14.71 -4.62 -10.05
C ILE A 647 -13.84 -5.69 -10.71
N MET A 648 -14.08 -6.97 -10.45
CA MET A 648 -13.37 -8.05 -11.12
C MET A 648 -14.09 -8.56 -12.36
N THR A 649 -15.38 -8.23 -12.54
CA THR A 649 -16.22 -8.76 -13.63
C THR A 649 -17.09 -7.72 -14.32
N CYS A 650 -17.33 -6.55 -13.72
CA CYS A 650 -18.16 -5.49 -14.29
C CYS A 650 -17.52 -4.87 -15.55
N GLU A 651 -18.33 -4.17 -16.36
CA GLU A 651 -17.80 -3.43 -17.49
C GLU A 651 -16.83 -2.33 -17.00
N PRO A 652 -15.71 -2.06 -17.69
CA PRO A 652 -14.70 -1.13 -17.18
C PRO A 652 -15.25 0.24 -16.76
N LYS A 653 -16.20 0.80 -17.52
CA LYS A 653 -16.85 2.08 -17.19
C LYS A 653 -17.60 2.08 -15.84
N GLU A 654 -18.08 0.92 -15.39
CA GLU A 654 -18.81 0.78 -14.12
C GLU A 654 -17.86 0.84 -12.92
N ILE A 655 -16.54 0.64 -13.13
CA ILE A 655 -15.53 0.83 -12.09
C ILE A 655 -15.49 2.29 -11.65
N LEU A 656 -15.59 3.23 -12.59
CA LEU A 656 -15.54 4.68 -12.33
C LEU A 656 -16.73 5.17 -11.50
N THR A 657 -17.86 4.46 -11.53
CA THR A 657 -19.06 4.77 -10.73
C THR A 657 -19.19 3.87 -9.50
N THR A 658 -18.26 2.93 -9.31
CA THR A 658 -18.24 2.07 -8.12
C THR A 658 -17.87 2.89 -6.90
N VAL A 659 -18.58 2.64 -5.80
CA VAL A 659 -18.33 3.30 -4.53
C VAL A 659 -17.95 2.29 -3.46
N VAL A 660 -17.13 2.73 -2.52
CA VAL A 660 -16.90 2.02 -1.28
C VAL A 660 -18.10 2.20 -0.37
N GLU A 661 -18.67 1.09 0.09
CA GLU A 661 -19.77 1.09 1.04
C GLU A 661 -19.28 1.00 2.48
N THR A 662 -18.24 0.19 2.71
CA THR A 662 -17.68 -0.03 4.03
C THR A 662 -16.17 -0.18 3.93
N THR A 663 -15.45 0.48 4.83
CA THR A 663 -14.00 0.31 5.04
C THR A 663 -13.77 -0.16 6.46
N ILE A 664 -13.09 -1.29 6.59
CA ILE A 664 -12.76 -1.93 7.87
C ILE A 664 -11.24 -1.92 7.99
N VAL A 665 -10.72 -1.44 9.12
CA VAL A 665 -9.29 -1.46 9.44
C VAL A 665 -9.11 -2.16 10.78
N GLY A 666 -8.32 -3.24 10.80
CA GLY A 666 -8.09 -4.04 11.99
C GLY A 666 -9.39 -4.51 12.65
N GLY A 667 -10.35 -4.97 11.85
CA GLY A 667 -11.64 -5.51 12.33
C GLY A 667 -12.66 -4.48 12.80
N THR A 668 -12.32 -3.18 12.76
CA THR A 668 -13.22 -2.09 13.13
C THR A 668 -13.73 -1.37 11.88
N ILE A 669 -15.04 -1.14 11.78
CA ILE A 669 -15.63 -0.30 10.73
C ILE A 669 -15.16 1.14 10.94
N LYS A 670 -14.36 1.65 10.01
CA LYS A 670 -13.82 3.02 10.03
C LYS A 670 -14.55 3.97 9.09
N TYR A 671 -15.19 3.43 8.06
CA TYR A 671 -16.10 4.18 7.19
C TYR A 671 -17.30 3.31 6.84
N GLN A 672 -18.48 3.91 6.87
CA GLN A 672 -19.71 3.37 6.34
C GLN A 672 -20.35 4.47 5.50
N ARG A 673 -20.64 4.18 4.23
CA ARG A 673 -21.29 5.12 3.34
C ARG A 673 -22.69 5.46 3.90
N PRO A 674 -23.05 6.75 4.03
CA PRO A 674 -24.39 7.14 4.45
C PRO A 674 -25.47 6.70 3.46
N ASP A 675 -26.62 6.25 3.97
CA ASP A 675 -27.77 5.88 3.15
C ASP A 675 -28.24 7.07 2.27
N GLY A 676 -28.54 6.80 1.00
CA GLY A 676 -29.05 7.81 0.05
C GLY A 676 -27.99 8.70 -0.60
N MET A 677 -26.70 8.55 -0.26
CA MET A 677 -25.62 9.28 -0.91
C MET A 677 -25.34 8.71 -2.31
N LEU A 678 -25.87 9.35 -3.36
CA LEU A 678 -25.57 9.04 -4.76
C LEU A 678 -24.05 9.03 -4.99
N SER A 679 -23.57 8.20 -5.93
CA SER A 679 -22.19 8.27 -6.42
C SER A 679 -21.89 9.73 -6.80
N GLU A 680 -20.74 10.28 -6.40
CA GLU A 680 -20.32 11.60 -6.86
C GLU A 680 -20.22 11.56 -8.39
N ARG A 681 -21.29 11.99 -9.08
CA ARG A 681 -21.20 12.31 -10.50
C ARG A 681 -20.50 13.67 -10.55
N ARG A 682 -19.20 13.67 -10.86
CA ARG A 682 -18.49 14.87 -11.28
C ARG A 682 -18.17 14.75 -12.75
#